data_AF-A0AAN7P465-F1
#
_entry.id   AF-A0AAN7P465-F1
#
_cell.length_a   1.000
_cell.length_b   1.000
_cell.length_c   1.000
_cell.angle_alpha   90.00
_cell.angle_beta   90.00
_cell.angle_gamma   90.00
#
_symmetry.space_group_name_H-M   'P 1'
#
loop_
_entity.id
_entity.type
_entity.pdbx_description
1 polymer ?
#
loop_
_entity_poly.entity_id
_entity_poly.type
_entity_poly.pdbx_seq_one_letter_code
_entity_poly.pdbx_strand_id
1 'polypeptide(L)'
;MSNCSTNCGKKAVLKRPKTGDVLCKECFFEAFETEVHFTISRAKLFTPGTTVAVAASGGKDSTVLAYVLKVLNERFNYGLKLVLLSIDEGITGYRDDSLDTVKRNRDDYGMPLKILSYKDLYGWTMDEIVAEIGRKNNCTFCGVFRRQALDRGAVLLNVDCLVTGHNADDIAETVLMNILRGDLARLNRCTAIKTDNGDGIPRVKPLKYTYEKEIVMYAYFKQLVYFSTECVFAPNAYRGHARVLLKDMEKIDPSVIMNIIHSGETLKVHEEVVMPTLMKCSRCSYVSSQTVCKACVLLEGLNRGLPKLGIGKSSKAKRMIAEQNNRSVSDENIDYFYQSQMFSGRLSQLIAVVTGSLTALSDGMQYGWSSPALSVLQSPSSPIKFEDWHMVWLENLYMLGGFIGLPLTIYLLDKFGRKTCMLMAAVENLIAWILLGTATSIELLLFARFLAGFGADVNFVATPTYIAEIADKQIRGRLGSIIYIMMLIGILLIYSVGPFVSIAASSAIGASVVIIQLLTFSFMPKSPYYLLVKNNVEGARKSLQVLRPADEVEDELKEIAEVIKKENEERGRPLDLFKVKSYRKAFLIMTVLNVGQHFSGISVMLMNIHMILEDAASIISVSTAAIIFSALMLISCIVSAILIDKAGRKFLLYTSSFLTGISLLILASYFAAKNANVDVSNYNWLPILSVMLYAICFKWGLGLVPIVMTAELYPTNIKALGCAVADAMYIIGGGVSIFLFHALLERYGLEVPFFLFGFCCLFIGVFSIFVIPETKGRSLEEIQQMLKGNSITDTEKIHLLSSTGNGSYNVNYE
;
A
#
# COMPACT_ATOMS: atom_id res chain seq x y z
N MET A 1 -16.69 27.05 35.83
CA MET A 1 -15.28 27.48 35.72
C MET A 1 -14.69 27.54 37.11
N SER A 2 -13.64 26.77 37.36
CA SER A 2 -12.88 26.77 38.61
C SER A 2 -12.16 28.11 38.84
N ASN A 3 -11.80 28.40 40.09
CA ASN A 3 -10.90 29.51 40.42
C ASN A 3 -9.48 29.23 39.90
N CYS A 4 -8.72 30.29 39.63
CA CYS A 4 -7.33 30.18 39.20
C CYS A 4 -6.47 29.48 40.27
N SER A 5 -5.67 28.48 39.88
CA SER A 5 -4.83 27.66 40.77
C SER A 5 -3.80 28.46 41.57
N THR A 6 -3.44 29.66 41.13
CA THR A 6 -2.53 30.58 41.83
C THR A 6 -3.20 31.41 42.92
N ASN A 7 -4.50 31.21 43.20
CA ASN A 7 -5.29 31.95 44.18
C ASN A 7 -5.32 33.47 43.96
N CYS A 8 -5.17 33.95 42.72
CA CYS A 8 -5.15 35.38 42.37
C CYS A 8 -6.54 36.06 42.37
N GLY A 9 -7.59 35.38 42.83
CA GLY A 9 -8.97 35.91 42.88
C GLY A 9 -9.72 35.96 41.54
N LYS A 10 -9.09 35.60 40.41
CA LYS A 10 -9.71 35.57 39.07
C LYS A 10 -10.19 34.16 38.67
N LYS A 11 -11.15 34.10 37.74
CA LYS A 11 -11.62 32.84 37.14
C LYS A 11 -10.59 32.29 36.15
N ALA A 12 -10.39 30.97 36.16
CA ALA A 12 -9.54 30.32 35.18
C ALA A 12 -10.17 30.34 33.77
N VAL A 13 -9.35 30.53 32.75
CA VAL A 13 -9.77 30.58 31.33
C VAL A 13 -9.12 29.49 30.47
N LEU A 14 -8.05 28.87 30.97
CA LEU A 14 -7.33 27.79 30.29
C LEU A 14 -6.82 26.76 31.30
N LYS A 15 -6.52 25.57 30.79
CA LYS A 15 -5.79 24.52 31.50
C LYS A 15 -4.44 24.30 30.80
N ARG A 16 -3.33 24.41 31.53
CA ARG A 16 -1.99 24.20 30.98
C ARG A 16 -1.82 22.73 30.54
N PRO A 17 -1.43 22.45 29.29
CA PRO A 17 -1.23 21.08 28.80
C PRO A 17 -0.06 20.37 29.50
N LYS A 18 0.98 21.11 29.93
CA LYS A 18 2.18 20.54 30.54
C LYS A 18 1.98 20.11 31.99
N THR A 19 1.31 20.94 32.79
CA THR A 19 1.18 20.73 34.25
C THR A 19 -0.24 20.41 34.70
N GLY A 20 -1.25 20.70 33.87
CA GLY A 20 -2.66 20.57 34.24
C GLY A 20 -3.23 21.74 35.03
N ASP A 21 -2.43 22.78 35.33
CA ASP A 21 -2.86 23.94 36.11
C ASP A 21 -3.97 24.73 35.40
N VAL A 22 -5.00 25.13 36.14
CA VAL A 22 -6.10 25.95 35.62
C VAL A 22 -5.83 27.43 35.95
N LEU A 23 -5.53 28.24 34.93
CA LEU A 23 -5.02 29.61 35.11
C LEU A 23 -5.90 30.67 34.46
N CYS A 24 -5.93 31.88 35.03
CA CYS A 24 -6.38 33.08 34.34
C CYS A 24 -5.32 33.56 33.33
N LYS A 25 -5.66 34.52 32.45
CA LYS A 25 -4.75 34.98 31.38
C LYS A 25 -3.43 35.55 31.94
N GLU A 26 -3.51 36.39 32.96
CA GLU A 26 -2.35 37.08 33.53
C GLU A 26 -1.40 36.11 34.24
N CYS A 27 -1.95 35.19 35.06
CA CYS A 27 -1.14 34.18 35.72
C CYS A 27 -0.53 33.19 34.71
N PHE A 28 -1.22 32.92 33.60
CA PHE A 28 -0.62 32.13 32.52
C PHE A 28 0.55 32.86 31.85
N PHE A 29 0.42 34.16 31.54
CA PHE A 29 1.54 34.93 30.97
C PHE A 29 2.75 34.95 31.90
N GLU A 30 2.53 35.22 33.18
CA GLU A 30 3.60 35.22 34.17
C GLU A 30 4.27 33.86 34.30
N ALA A 31 3.48 32.77 34.39
CA ALA A 31 4.02 31.41 34.46
C ALA A 31 4.82 31.04 33.20
N PHE A 32 4.28 31.34 32.02
CA PHE A 32 4.91 31.04 30.73
C PHE A 32 6.23 31.82 30.54
N GLU A 33 6.21 33.12 30.75
CA GLU A 33 7.39 34.00 30.63
C GLU A 33 8.47 33.63 31.67
N THR A 34 8.06 33.33 32.90
CA THR A 34 8.97 32.94 33.99
C THR A 34 9.62 31.59 33.73
N GLU A 35 8.91 30.62 33.15
CA GLU A 35 9.48 29.33 32.77
C GLU A 35 10.55 29.46 31.68
N VAL A 36 10.32 30.34 30.69
CA VAL A 36 11.32 30.67 29.67
C VAL A 36 12.52 31.39 30.30
N HIS A 37 12.28 32.32 31.24
CA HIS A 37 13.35 32.97 32.02
C HIS A 37 14.20 31.95 32.79
N PHE A 38 13.58 30.98 33.48
CA PHE A 38 14.31 29.92 34.18
C PHE A 38 15.12 29.04 33.24
N THR A 39 14.59 28.75 32.05
CA THR A 39 15.33 28.00 31.03
C THR A 39 16.57 28.77 30.58
N ILE A 40 16.45 30.09 30.35
CA ILE A 40 17.56 30.97 29.95
C ILE A 40 18.62 31.08 31.06
N SER A 41 18.20 31.37 32.29
CA SER A 41 19.10 31.62 33.42
C SER A 41 19.80 30.35 33.89
N ARG A 42 19.09 29.23 34.04
CA ARG A 42 19.67 27.94 34.47
C ARG A 42 20.69 27.40 33.48
N ALA A 43 20.45 27.58 32.18
CA ALA A 43 21.38 27.16 31.14
C ALA A 43 22.43 28.23 30.78
N LYS A 44 22.43 29.40 31.46
CA LYS A 44 23.34 30.53 31.21
C LYS A 44 23.46 30.87 29.72
N LEU A 45 22.31 31.01 29.06
CA LEU A 45 22.27 31.13 27.59
C LEU A 45 22.88 32.42 27.06
N PHE A 46 22.78 33.52 27.84
CA PHE A 46 23.24 34.85 27.45
C PHE A 46 24.08 35.50 28.54
N THR A 47 24.89 36.48 28.13
CA THR A 47 25.63 37.39 28.99
C THR A 47 25.18 38.84 28.72
N PRO A 48 25.25 39.76 29.69
CA PRO A 48 24.93 41.16 29.43
C PRO A 48 25.79 41.76 28.30
N GLY A 49 25.17 42.53 27.41
CA GLY A 49 25.83 43.14 26.25
C GLY A 49 25.89 42.29 24.99
N THR A 50 25.45 41.03 25.05
CA THR A 50 25.41 40.10 23.91
C THR A 50 24.44 40.59 22.83
N THR A 51 24.89 40.54 21.58
CA THR A 51 24.07 40.76 20.38
C THR A 51 23.47 39.45 19.91
N VAL A 52 22.15 39.41 19.79
CA VAL A 52 21.38 38.17 19.59
C VAL A 52 20.53 38.30 18.34
N ALA A 53 20.76 37.42 17.36
CA ALA A 53 19.87 37.27 16.22
C ALA A 53 18.73 36.30 16.55
N VAL A 54 17.48 36.72 16.41
CA VAL A 54 16.31 35.84 16.46
C VAL A 54 15.97 35.40 15.04
N ALA A 55 16.01 34.09 14.78
CA ALA A 55 15.62 33.52 13.50
C ALA A 55 14.09 33.67 13.32
N ALA A 56 13.69 34.63 12.50
CA ALA A 56 12.30 35.02 12.30
C ALA A 56 11.71 34.36 11.04
N SER A 57 10.85 33.36 11.25
CA SER A 57 10.14 32.69 10.15
C SER A 57 8.81 33.37 9.82
N GLY A 58 8.25 34.18 10.73
CA GLY A 58 6.90 34.74 10.63
C GLY A 58 5.82 33.83 11.22
N GLY A 59 6.15 32.55 11.48
CA GLY A 59 5.28 31.62 12.18
C GLY A 59 5.22 31.86 13.69
N LYS A 60 4.21 31.25 14.32
CA LYS A 60 3.88 31.39 15.75
C LYS A 60 5.08 31.27 16.69
N ASP A 61 5.94 30.26 16.50
CA ASP A 61 7.02 29.96 17.44
C ASP A 61 8.11 31.04 17.42
N SER A 62 8.49 31.50 16.22
CA SER A 62 9.46 32.59 16.09
C SER A 62 8.92 33.95 16.54
N THR A 63 7.62 34.21 16.34
CA THR A 63 6.97 35.44 16.78
C THR A 63 6.90 35.50 18.31
N VAL A 64 6.43 34.42 18.95
CA VAL A 64 6.37 34.32 20.42
C VAL A 64 7.75 34.41 21.02
N LEU A 65 8.75 33.73 20.43
CA LEU A 65 10.14 33.84 20.89
C LEU A 65 10.66 35.28 20.85
N ALA A 66 10.46 36.01 19.74
CA ALA A 66 10.90 37.38 19.60
C ALA A 66 10.23 38.29 20.65
N TYR A 67 8.90 38.17 20.80
CA TYR A 67 8.14 38.93 21.79
C TYR A 67 8.58 38.63 23.22
N VAL A 68 8.68 37.35 23.60
CA VAL A 68 9.07 36.93 24.95
C VAL A 68 10.49 37.39 25.27
N LEU A 69 11.44 37.27 24.33
CA LEU A 69 12.79 37.78 24.56
C LEU A 69 12.83 39.29 24.76
N LYS A 70 12.00 40.06 24.06
CA LYS A 70 11.84 41.50 24.33
C LYS A 70 11.35 41.75 25.76
N VAL A 71 10.24 41.12 26.12
CA VAL A 71 9.61 41.27 27.45
C VAL A 71 10.57 40.88 28.56
N LEU A 72 11.30 39.76 28.40
CA LEU A 72 12.27 39.31 29.39
C LEU A 72 13.52 40.19 29.44
N ASN A 73 13.98 40.71 28.31
CA ASN A 73 15.11 41.64 28.26
C ASN A 73 14.82 42.93 29.02
N GLU A 74 13.58 43.44 28.90
CA GLU A 74 13.10 44.63 29.62
C GLU A 74 12.83 44.32 31.11
N ARG A 75 12.11 43.23 31.41
CA ARG A 75 11.70 42.90 32.79
C ARG A 75 12.87 42.48 33.69
N PHE A 76 13.79 41.68 33.16
CA PHE A 76 14.92 41.12 33.93
C PHE A 76 16.27 41.79 33.60
N ASN A 77 16.24 42.86 32.81
CA ASN A 77 17.41 43.66 32.43
C ASN A 77 18.59 42.82 31.90
N TYR A 78 18.33 41.93 30.93
CA TYR A 78 19.39 41.08 30.36
C TYR A 78 20.45 41.88 29.59
N GLY A 79 20.16 43.10 29.14
CA GLY A 79 21.09 43.94 28.39
C GLY A 79 21.42 43.40 26.99
N LEU A 80 20.49 42.67 26.37
CA LEU A 80 20.66 42.08 25.04
C LEU A 80 20.35 43.09 23.94
N LYS A 81 21.13 43.04 22.85
CA LYS A 81 20.82 43.72 21.59
C LYS A 81 20.12 42.75 20.66
N LEU A 82 18.80 42.88 20.51
CA LEU A 82 17.96 41.96 19.75
C LEU A 82 17.82 42.41 18.29
N VAL A 83 18.09 41.50 17.35
CA VAL A 83 17.94 41.71 15.90
C VAL A 83 17.17 40.54 15.30
N LEU A 84 16.27 40.80 14.34
CA LEU A 84 15.56 39.78 13.59
C LEU A 84 16.37 39.40 12.34
N LEU A 85 16.52 38.09 12.11
CA LEU A 85 17.11 37.54 10.89
C LEU A 85 16.12 36.60 10.21
N SER A 86 15.74 36.93 8.99
CA SER A 86 14.77 36.17 8.20
C SER A 86 15.38 35.73 6.87
N ILE A 87 15.00 34.55 6.39
CA ILE A 87 15.48 33.99 5.12
C ILE A 87 14.33 33.92 4.13
N ASP A 88 14.45 34.53 2.96
CA ASP A 88 13.49 34.40 1.88
C ASP A 88 13.84 33.20 0.99
N GLU A 89 13.09 32.12 1.10
CA GLU A 89 13.28 30.93 0.28
C GLU A 89 12.73 31.07 -1.16
N GLY A 90 11.94 32.11 -1.46
CA GLY A 90 11.28 32.28 -2.77
C GLY A 90 10.22 31.21 -3.04
N ILE A 91 9.27 31.05 -2.11
CA ILE A 91 8.09 30.18 -2.26
C ILE A 91 6.86 31.07 -2.48
N THR A 92 6.37 31.10 -3.72
CA THR A 92 5.27 31.97 -4.14
C THR A 92 3.99 31.66 -3.36
N GLY A 93 3.32 32.70 -2.85
CA GLY A 93 2.05 32.55 -2.13
C GLY A 93 2.18 31.92 -0.73
N TYR A 94 3.39 31.81 -0.21
CA TYR A 94 3.66 31.41 1.17
C TYR A 94 4.67 32.36 1.81
N ARG A 95 5.84 32.53 1.17
CA ARG A 95 6.93 33.28 1.79
C ARG A 95 6.65 34.77 1.81
N ASP A 96 6.00 35.28 0.77
CA ASP A 96 5.57 36.67 0.63
C ASP A 96 4.76 37.14 1.85
N ASP A 97 3.66 36.44 2.15
CA ASP A 97 2.76 36.75 3.27
C ASP A 97 3.46 36.60 4.64
N SER A 98 4.29 35.57 4.78
CA SER A 98 5.02 35.34 6.04
C SER A 98 6.09 36.41 6.29
N LEU A 99 6.74 36.95 5.25
CA LEU A 99 7.72 38.03 5.37
C LEU A 99 7.05 39.35 5.73
N ASP A 100 5.86 39.62 5.23
CA ASP A 100 5.09 40.79 5.64
C ASP A 100 4.74 40.75 7.13
N THR A 101 4.46 39.56 7.66
CA THR A 101 4.29 39.37 9.11
C THR A 101 5.60 39.66 9.86
N VAL A 102 6.75 39.21 9.36
CA VAL A 102 8.05 39.51 9.99
C VAL A 102 8.36 41.02 9.95
N LYS A 103 8.00 41.73 8.88
CA LYS A 103 8.14 43.20 8.79
C LYS A 103 7.26 43.91 9.82
N ARG A 104 6.02 43.44 10.04
CA ARG A 104 5.17 43.98 11.12
C ARG A 104 5.80 43.73 12.49
N ASN A 105 6.31 42.52 12.75
CA ASN A 105 6.98 42.21 14.01
C ASN A 105 8.22 43.09 14.26
N ARG A 106 8.98 43.45 13.21
CA ARG A 106 10.07 44.43 13.29
C ARG A 106 9.57 45.76 13.85
N ASP A 107 8.46 46.25 13.31
CA ASP A 107 7.87 47.55 13.66
C ASP A 107 7.25 47.50 15.07
N ASP A 108 6.45 46.48 15.38
CA ASP A 108 5.80 46.29 16.68
C ASP A 108 6.81 46.11 17.82
N TYR A 109 7.92 45.41 17.56
CA TYR A 109 8.90 45.08 18.58
C TYR A 109 10.08 46.06 18.61
N GLY A 110 10.23 46.94 17.62
CA GLY A 110 11.36 47.87 17.53
C GLY A 110 12.71 47.16 17.38
N MET A 111 12.73 45.99 16.72
CA MET A 111 13.94 45.20 16.49
C MET A 111 14.40 45.35 15.04
N PRO A 112 15.67 45.67 14.74
CA PRO A 112 16.16 45.72 13.37
C PRO A 112 15.98 44.38 12.64
N LEU A 113 15.65 44.40 11.35
CA LEU A 113 15.41 43.19 10.55
C LEU A 113 16.40 43.11 9.38
N LYS A 114 17.05 41.96 9.23
CA LYS A 114 17.81 41.58 8.03
C LYS A 114 17.11 40.42 7.33
N ILE A 115 16.90 40.58 6.02
CA ILE A 115 16.38 39.54 5.13
C ILE A 115 17.51 39.12 4.19
N LEU A 116 17.70 37.81 4.00
CA LEU A 116 18.57 37.24 2.97
C LEU A 116 17.76 36.30 2.08
N SER A 117 17.90 36.36 0.77
CA SER A 117 17.17 35.48 -0.14
C SER A 117 18.02 34.30 -0.61
N TYR A 118 17.36 33.17 -0.93
CA TYR A 118 18.04 32.06 -1.62
C TYR A 118 18.51 32.45 -3.00
N LYS A 119 17.76 33.32 -3.70
CA LYS A 119 18.14 33.81 -5.02
C LYS A 119 19.50 34.50 -4.97
N ASP A 120 19.72 35.36 -3.99
CA ASP A 120 20.99 36.08 -3.82
C ASP A 120 22.13 35.17 -3.33
N LEU A 121 21.81 34.24 -2.42
CA LEU A 121 22.83 33.40 -1.78
C LEU A 121 23.29 32.21 -2.62
N TYR A 122 22.40 31.70 -3.48
CA TYR A 122 22.56 30.44 -4.19
C TYR A 122 22.23 30.52 -5.69
N GLY A 123 21.58 31.58 -6.17
CA GLY A 123 21.11 31.70 -7.56
C GLY A 123 19.76 31.01 -7.84
N TRP A 124 19.19 30.35 -6.85
CA TRP A 124 17.98 29.52 -6.97
C TRP A 124 16.92 29.93 -5.97
N THR A 125 15.64 29.93 -6.35
CA THR A 125 14.51 29.92 -5.41
C THR A 125 14.07 28.49 -5.11
N MET A 126 13.28 28.30 -4.05
CA MET A 126 12.69 26.98 -3.77
C MET A 126 11.69 26.56 -4.84
N ASP A 127 10.96 27.49 -5.46
CA ASP A 127 10.06 27.16 -6.57
C ASP A 127 10.83 26.65 -7.79
N GLU A 128 11.95 27.29 -8.15
CA GLU A 128 12.86 26.84 -9.22
C GLU A 128 13.46 25.46 -8.91
N ILE A 129 13.90 25.25 -7.65
CA ILE A 129 14.41 23.95 -7.22
C ILE A 129 13.31 22.88 -7.38
N VAL A 130 12.10 23.13 -6.89
CA VAL A 130 11.00 22.16 -6.94
C VAL A 130 10.57 21.87 -8.38
N ALA A 131 10.65 22.84 -9.29
CA ALA A 131 10.43 22.60 -10.72
C ALA A 131 11.42 21.56 -11.28
N GLU A 132 12.68 21.59 -10.83
CA GLU A 132 13.75 20.70 -11.29
C GLU A 132 13.73 19.31 -10.64
N ILE A 133 13.46 19.22 -9.32
CA ILE A 133 13.49 17.93 -8.57
C ILE A 133 12.14 17.28 -8.35
N GLY A 134 11.06 18.01 -8.57
CA GLY A 134 9.71 17.63 -8.14
C GLY A 134 9.48 17.77 -6.63
N ARG A 135 8.28 17.39 -6.18
CA ARG A 135 7.79 17.62 -4.80
C ARG A 135 8.33 16.64 -3.74
N LYS A 136 9.13 15.65 -4.13
CA LYS A 136 9.75 14.69 -3.19
C LYS A 136 11.16 15.17 -2.82
N ASN A 137 11.55 15.03 -1.56
CA ASN A 137 12.87 15.41 -1.02
C ASN A 137 13.23 16.91 -1.07
N ASN A 138 12.33 17.79 -1.53
CA ASN A 138 12.55 19.25 -1.58
C ASN A 138 12.92 19.87 -0.21
N CYS A 139 12.36 19.38 0.89
CA CYS A 139 12.71 19.82 2.24
C CYS A 139 14.17 19.53 2.61
N THR A 140 14.85 18.61 1.91
CA THR A 140 16.29 18.37 2.09
C THR A 140 17.11 19.57 1.59
N PHE A 141 16.77 20.11 0.42
CA PHE A 141 17.39 21.33 -0.10
C PHE A 141 17.07 22.51 0.78
N CYS A 142 15.77 22.73 1.01
CA CYS A 142 15.29 23.84 1.82
C CYS A 142 15.95 23.84 3.21
N GLY A 143 15.98 22.71 3.92
CA GLY A 143 16.57 22.63 5.25
C GLY A 143 18.09 22.84 5.28
N VAL A 144 18.82 22.34 4.28
CA VAL A 144 20.29 22.51 4.19
C VAL A 144 20.65 23.95 3.86
N PHE A 145 20.00 24.55 2.87
CA PHE A 145 20.21 25.94 2.48
C PHE A 145 19.77 26.90 3.58
N ARG A 146 18.62 26.68 4.23
CA ARG A 146 18.13 27.53 5.32
C ARG A 146 19.13 27.62 6.46
N ARG A 147 19.71 26.48 6.84
CA ARG A 147 20.70 26.42 7.91
C ARG A 147 21.90 27.30 7.58
N GLN A 148 22.50 27.10 6.41
CA GLN A 148 23.68 27.85 5.97
C GLN A 148 23.36 29.34 5.75
N ALA A 149 22.18 29.68 5.24
CA ALA A 149 21.73 31.05 5.04
C ALA A 149 21.59 31.80 6.38
N LEU A 150 21.00 31.15 7.40
CA LEU A 150 20.92 31.70 8.76
C LEU A 150 22.31 31.93 9.35
N ASP A 151 23.25 31.00 9.13
CA ASP A 151 24.59 31.19 9.65
C ASP A 151 25.34 32.33 8.95
N ARG A 152 25.20 32.46 7.61
CA ARG A 152 25.75 33.60 6.86
C ARG A 152 25.15 34.92 7.34
N GLY A 153 23.84 34.96 7.59
CA GLY A 153 23.18 36.13 8.13
C GLY A 153 23.64 36.50 9.53
N ALA A 154 23.90 35.51 10.38
CA ALA A 154 24.45 35.75 11.71
C ALA A 154 25.86 36.36 11.64
N VAL A 155 26.73 35.86 10.75
CA VAL A 155 28.06 36.43 10.52
C VAL A 155 27.97 37.86 9.96
N LEU A 156 27.09 38.11 8.98
CA LEU A 156 26.90 39.44 8.40
C LEU A 156 26.40 40.47 9.40
N LEU A 157 25.63 40.04 10.40
CA LEU A 157 25.13 40.89 11.48
C LEU A 157 26.10 41.01 12.66
N ASN A 158 27.24 40.31 12.62
CA ASN A 158 28.23 40.24 13.69
C ASN A 158 27.59 39.92 15.06
N VAL A 159 26.69 38.93 15.11
CA VAL A 159 26.01 38.52 16.34
C VAL A 159 26.80 37.46 17.10
N ASP A 160 26.65 37.46 18.42
CA ASP A 160 27.32 36.51 19.31
C ASP A 160 26.59 35.15 19.36
N CYS A 161 25.28 35.14 19.13
CA CYS A 161 24.49 33.91 19.06
C CYS A 161 23.23 34.04 18.19
N LEU A 162 22.76 32.88 17.69
CA LEU A 162 21.53 32.76 16.91
C LEU A 162 20.48 31.98 17.71
N VAL A 163 19.34 32.61 17.97
CA VAL A 163 18.23 32.01 18.71
C VAL A 163 17.17 31.50 17.74
N THR A 164 16.67 30.29 17.99
CA THR A 164 15.62 29.67 17.16
C THR A 164 14.40 29.27 17.98
N GLY A 165 13.21 29.38 17.38
CA GLY A 165 11.93 29.04 18.01
C GLY A 165 11.65 27.55 18.16
N HIS A 166 12.67 26.68 18.22
CA HIS A 166 12.45 25.25 18.43
C HIS A 166 11.87 25.02 19.82
N ASN A 167 10.67 24.44 19.86
CA ASN A 167 9.91 24.17 21.08
C ASN A 167 10.10 22.72 21.56
N ALA A 168 9.45 22.33 22.67
CA ALA A 168 9.56 20.98 23.22
C ALA A 168 9.14 19.89 22.23
N ASP A 169 8.01 20.09 21.53
CA ASP A 169 7.51 19.17 20.50
C ASP A 169 8.54 18.97 19.38
N ASP A 170 9.16 20.03 18.86
CA ASP A 170 10.19 19.93 17.81
C ASP A 170 11.42 19.11 18.26
N ILE A 171 11.82 19.24 19.53
CA ILE A 171 12.94 18.51 20.10
C ILE A 171 12.57 17.04 20.29
N ALA A 172 11.37 16.75 20.81
CA ALA A 172 10.87 15.38 20.94
C ALA A 172 10.72 14.69 19.57
N GLU A 173 10.16 15.37 18.57
CA GLU A 173 10.11 14.89 17.19
C GLU A 173 11.51 14.54 16.67
N THR A 174 12.49 15.41 16.92
CA THR A 174 13.87 15.21 16.45
C THR A 174 14.56 14.04 17.16
N VAL A 175 14.35 13.88 18.47
CA VAL A 175 14.85 12.72 19.24
C VAL A 175 14.27 11.43 18.67
N LEU A 176 12.95 11.36 18.51
CA LEU A 176 12.25 10.21 17.96
C LEU A 176 12.72 9.88 16.54
N MET A 177 12.86 10.88 15.68
CA MET A 177 13.39 10.70 14.31
C MET A 177 14.81 10.13 14.30
N ASN A 178 15.69 10.53 15.23
CA ASN A 178 17.06 10.03 15.28
C ASN A 178 17.14 8.61 15.85
N ILE A 179 16.29 8.27 16.83
CA ILE A 179 16.14 6.89 17.34
C ILE A 179 15.67 5.97 16.20
N LEU A 180 14.61 6.33 15.49
CA LEU A 180 14.05 5.53 14.38
C LEU A 180 15.03 5.38 13.20
N ARG A 181 15.99 6.30 13.04
CA ARG A 181 17.03 6.23 12.01
C ARG A 181 18.30 5.48 12.45
N GLY A 182 18.43 5.15 13.74
CA GLY A 182 19.67 4.62 14.31
C GLY A 182 20.85 5.60 14.25
N ASP A 183 20.61 6.91 14.17
CA ASP A 183 21.69 7.93 14.08
C ASP A 183 22.09 8.43 15.47
N LEU A 184 22.84 7.59 16.20
CA LEU A 184 23.29 7.86 17.57
C LEU A 184 24.16 9.13 17.67
N ALA A 185 24.96 9.42 16.64
CA ALA A 185 25.83 10.60 16.61
C ALA A 185 25.05 11.93 16.50
N ARG A 186 23.84 11.91 15.90
CA ARG A 186 22.95 13.07 15.89
C ARG A 186 22.08 13.16 17.12
N LEU A 187 21.73 12.02 17.72
CA LEU A 187 20.93 11.96 18.94
C LEU A 187 21.58 12.75 20.09
N ASN A 188 22.88 12.56 20.32
CA ASN A 188 23.61 13.26 21.39
C ASN A 188 23.61 14.81 21.22
N ARG A 189 23.53 15.30 19.98
CA ARG A 189 23.59 16.75 19.69
C ARG A 189 22.21 17.40 19.55
N CYS A 190 21.15 16.64 19.27
CA CYS A 190 19.86 17.25 18.96
C CYS A 190 19.15 17.85 20.19
N THR A 191 19.41 17.31 21.38
CA THR A 191 18.90 17.80 22.67
C THR A 191 19.72 18.96 23.23
N ALA A 192 20.84 19.34 22.62
CA ALA A 192 21.64 20.47 23.08
C ALA A 192 20.81 21.78 23.07
N ILE A 193 20.78 22.47 24.23
CA ILE A 193 20.10 23.75 24.41
C ILE A 193 20.91 24.92 23.83
N LYS A 194 22.24 24.79 23.88
CA LYS A 194 23.24 25.65 23.24
C LYS A 194 24.19 24.73 22.48
N THR A 195 24.38 24.98 21.18
CA THR A 195 25.33 24.17 20.39
C THR A 195 26.76 24.61 20.69
N ASP A 196 27.61 23.66 21.05
CA ASP A 196 29.05 23.89 21.24
C ASP A 196 29.77 23.61 19.92
N ASN A 197 29.93 24.65 19.10
CA ASN A 197 30.53 24.54 17.77
C ASN A 197 31.77 25.43 17.72
N GLY A 198 32.92 25.00 18.27
CA GLY A 198 34.23 25.68 18.16
C GLY A 198 34.24 27.07 17.48
N ASP A 199 34.54 27.10 16.17
CA ASP A 199 34.70 28.31 15.32
C ASP A 199 33.39 28.94 14.79
N GLY A 200 32.20 28.44 15.15
CA GLY A 200 30.91 28.86 14.59
C GLY A 200 29.99 29.58 15.57
N ILE A 201 29.06 30.40 15.06
CA ILE A 201 28.09 31.12 15.91
C ILE A 201 27.17 30.10 16.62
N PRO A 202 27.08 30.13 17.96
CA PRO A 202 26.28 29.18 18.73
C PRO A 202 24.79 29.38 18.49
N ARG A 203 24.06 28.28 18.34
CA ARG A 203 22.60 28.25 18.27
C ARG A 203 21.99 27.96 19.62
N VAL A 204 21.00 28.75 20.00
CA VAL A 204 20.38 28.76 21.32
C VAL A 204 18.87 28.52 21.20
N LYS A 205 18.29 27.75 22.13
CA LYS A 205 16.87 27.35 22.12
C LYS A 205 16.17 27.68 23.45
N PRO A 206 15.70 28.92 23.67
CA PRO A 206 15.04 29.32 24.91
C PRO A 206 13.71 28.59 25.16
N LEU A 207 13.01 28.17 24.10
CA LEU A 207 11.72 27.48 24.18
C LEU A 207 11.86 25.95 24.26
N LYS A 208 13.07 25.41 24.50
CA LYS A 208 13.36 23.97 24.46
C LYS A 208 12.40 23.11 25.29
N TYR A 209 11.93 23.61 26.44
CA TYR A 209 11.03 22.88 27.34
C TYR A 209 9.59 23.43 27.34
N THR A 210 9.28 24.33 26.42
CA THR A 210 7.97 24.98 26.28
C THR A 210 7.13 24.22 25.25
N TYR A 211 5.89 23.87 25.59
CA TYR A 211 5.01 23.09 24.71
C TYR A 211 4.44 23.97 23.58
N GLU A 212 4.30 23.41 22.39
CA GLU A 212 3.74 24.11 21.24
C GLU A 212 2.32 24.63 21.51
N LYS A 213 1.49 23.84 22.20
CA LYS A 213 0.12 24.25 22.60
C LYS A 213 0.12 25.50 23.48
N GLU A 214 1.09 25.64 24.38
CA GLU A 214 1.20 26.84 25.22
C GLU A 214 1.68 28.06 24.42
N ILE A 215 2.60 27.86 23.46
CA ILE A 215 3.03 28.90 22.52
C ILE A 215 1.84 29.44 21.71
N VAL A 216 0.99 28.55 21.20
CA VAL A 216 -0.25 28.91 20.48
C VAL A 216 -1.19 29.69 21.38
N MET A 217 -1.46 29.22 22.61
CA MET A 217 -2.31 29.91 23.57
C MET A 217 -1.76 31.29 23.92
N TYR A 218 -0.46 31.41 24.12
CA TYR A 218 0.21 32.67 24.43
C TYR A 218 0.07 33.68 23.29
N ALA A 219 0.35 33.26 22.04
CA ALA A 219 0.17 34.09 20.85
C ALA A 219 -1.27 34.57 20.71
N TYR A 220 -2.24 33.67 20.89
CA TYR A 220 -3.67 33.97 20.80
C TYR A 220 -4.10 35.00 21.86
N PHE A 221 -3.76 34.78 23.14
CA PHE A 221 -4.19 35.67 24.22
C PHE A 221 -3.49 37.03 24.21
N LYS A 222 -2.24 37.11 23.71
CA LYS A 222 -1.52 38.38 23.48
C LYS A 222 -1.89 39.05 22.16
N GLN A 223 -2.72 38.40 21.33
CA GLN A 223 -3.10 38.87 19.99
C GLN A 223 -1.89 39.19 19.11
N LEU A 224 -0.85 38.34 19.18
CA LEU A 224 0.34 38.51 18.36
C LEU A 224 0.02 38.19 16.90
N VAL A 225 0.55 39.02 15.99
CA VAL A 225 0.42 38.79 14.55
C VAL A 225 1.42 37.72 14.11
N TYR A 226 0.91 36.58 13.64
CA TYR A 226 1.74 35.51 13.09
C TYR A 226 1.08 34.88 11.86
N PHE A 227 1.91 34.33 10.98
CA PHE A 227 1.48 33.61 9.79
C PHE A 227 1.20 32.14 10.15
N SER A 228 0.01 31.64 9.81
CA SER A 228 -0.48 30.32 10.24
C SER A 228 -0.60 29.28 9.13
N THR A 229 -0.50 29.70 7.86
CA THR A 229 -0.59 28.78 6.72
C THR A 229 0.62 27.86 6.68
N GLU A 230 0.41 26.57 6.43
CA GLU A 230 1.51 25.63 6.25
C GLU A 230 2.17 25.79 4.87
N CYS A 231 3.47 25.47 4.80
CA CYS A 231 4.20 25.52 3.54
C CYS A 231 3.68 24.48 2.55
N VAL A 232 3.42 24.89 1.30
CA VAL A 232 2.94 24.04 0.20
C VAL A 232 3.82 22.82 -0.10
N PHE A 233 5.10 22.85 0.31
CA PHE A 233 6.06 21.77 0.12
C PHE A 233 6.24 20.87 1.35
N ALA A 234 5.69 21.23 2.51
CA ALA A 234 5.84 20.49 3.76
C ALA A 234 5.12 19.12 3.85
N PRO A 235 3.95 18.88 3.22
CA PRO A 235 3.18 17.65 3.44
C PRO A 235 3.91 16.33 3.14
N ASN A 236 4.93 16.35 2.27
CA ASN A 236 5.72 15.17 1.90
C ASN A 236 6.98 14.97 2.78
N ALA A 237 7.15 15.74 3.85
CA ALA A 237 8.32 15.65 4.71
C ALA A 237 8.23 14.49 5.70
N TYR A 238 9.32 13.70 5.83
CA TYR A 238 9.41 12.58 6.78
C TYR A 238 9.05 12.95 8.23
N ARG A 239 9.32 14.20 8.63
CA ARG A 239 8.98 14.72 9.97
C ARG A 239 7.48 14.60 10.29
N GLY A 240 6.61 14.64 9.28
CA GLY A 240 5.16 14.49 9.47
C GLY A 240 4.77 13.18 10.17
N HIS A 241 5.46 12.07 9.87
CA HIS A 241 5.18 10.79 10.54
C HIS A 241 5.55 10.79 12.03
N ALA A 242 6.70 11.38 12.38
CA ALA A 242 7.13 11.51 13.76
C ALA A 242 6.20 12.43 14.56
N ARG A 243 5.70 13.50 13.94
CA ARG A 243 4.71 14.41 14.53
C ARG A 243 3.40 13.70 14.85
N VAL A 244 2.84 12.93 13.91
CA VAL A 244 1.59 12.18 14.14
C VAL A 244 1.76 11.19 15.29
N LEU A 245 2.86 10.42 15.29
CA LEU A 245 3.18 9.48 16.37
C LEU A 245 3.30 10.19 17.73
N LEU A 246 4.02 11.32 17.79
CA LEU A 246 4.17 12.09 19.02
C LEU A 246 2.83 12.61 19.54
N LYS A 247 1.94 13.09 18.65
CA LYS A 247 0.60 13.55 19.03
C LYS A 247 -0.30 12.43 19.52
N ASP A 248 -0.18 11.22 18.97
CA ASP A 248 -0.92 10.06 19.49
C ASP A 248 -0.41 9.63 20.86
N MET A 249 0.89 9.69 21.12
CA MET A 249 1.45 9.46 22.45
C MET A 249 1.03 10.56 23.44
N GLU A 250 1.01 11.83 23.03
CA GLU A 250 0.61 12.97 23.87
C GLU A 250 -0.86 12.86 24.35
N LYS A 251 -1.74 12.22 23.56
CA LYS A 251 -3.14 11.97 23.97
C LYS A 251 -3.25 10.98 25.14
N ILE A 252 -2.32 10.04 25.23
CA ILE A 252 -2.29 9.02 26.29
C ILE A 252 -1.66 9.62 27.55
N ASP A 253 -0.51 10.27 27.40
CA ASP A 253 0.22 10.91 28.49
C ASP A 253 0.83 12.24 28.00
N PRO A 254 0.34 13.40 28.49
CA PRO A 254 0.91 14.69 28.12
C PRO A 254 2.39 14.84 28.48
N SER A 255 2.88 14.13 29.51
CA SER A 255 4.28 14.21 29.95
C SER A 255 5.26 13.56 28.98
N VAL A 256 4.76 12.80 28.00
CA VAL A 256 5.58 12.03 27.05
C VAL A 256 6.56 12.89 26.25
N ILE A 257 6.19 14.13 25.93
CA ILE A 257 7.06 15.07 25.22
C ILE A 257 8.32 15.33 26.06
N MET A 258 8.16 15.59 27.36
CA MET A 258 9.29 15.80 28.27
C MET A 258 10.06 14.50 28.52
N ASN A 259 9.37 13.37 28.64
CA ASN A 259 10.01 12.07 28.84
C ASN A 259 10.90 11.69 27.65
N ILE A 260 10.47 11.98 26.41
CA ILE A 260 11.28 11.77 25.21
C ILE A 260 12.50 12.69 25.19
N ILE A 261 12.34 13.98 25.53
CA ILE A 261 13.48 14.91 25.63
C ILE A 261 14.47 14.43 26.69
N HIS A 262 13.98 14.08 27.88
CA HIS A 262 14.79 13.58 28.99
C HIS A 262 15.50 12.26 28.63
N SER A 263 14.82 11.36 27.93
CA SER A 263 15.43 10.14 27.38
C SER A 263 16.56 10.51 26.43
N GLY A 264 16.36 11.43 25.50
CA GLY A 264 17.40 11.87 24.57
C GLY A 264 18.59 12.58 25.25
N GLU A 265 18.39 13.22 26.40
CA GLU A 265 19.45 13.84 27.21
C GLU A 265 20.24 12.83 28.04
N THR A 266 19.56 11.78 28.51
CA THR A 266 20.15 10.79 29.43
C THR A 266 20.80 9.63 28.68
N LEU A 267 20.41 9.39 27.43
CA LEU A 267 20.93 8.29 26.61
C LEU A 267 22.40 8.54 26.25
N LYS A 268 23.30 7.95 27.05
CA LYS A 268 24.74 8.01 26.82
C LYS A 268 25.12 7.07 25.68
N VAL A 269 25.78 7.64 24.67
CA VAL A 269 26.41 6.89 23.59
C VAL A 269 27.75 6.33 24.12
N HIS A 270 28.03 5.04 23.86
CA HIS A 270 29.28 4.39 24.27
C HIS A 270 30.50 5.17 23.74
N GLU A 271 31.59 5.27 24.52
CA GLU A 271 32.77 6.10 24.21
C GLU A 271 33.47 5.73 22.88
N GLU A 272 33.24 4.51 22.38
CA GLU A 272 33.79 4.01 21.12
C GLU A 272 33.13 4.59 19.85
N VAL A 273 32.04 5.36 19.98
CA VAL A 273 31.40 5.99 18.82
C VAL A 273 32.21 7.19 18.35
N VAL A 274 32.98 6.99 17.28
CA VAL A 274 33.77 8.03 16.62
C VAL A 274 32.85 9.14 16.11
N MET A 275 32.86 10.27 16.81
CA MET A 275 32.15 11.47 16.38
C MET A 275 32.86 12.08 15.16
N PRO A 276 32.14 12.53 14.13
CA PRO A 276 32.76 13.14 12.95
C PRO A 276 33.55 14.39 13.34
N THR A 277 34.82 14.46 12.94
CA THR A 277 35.63 15.68 13.11
C THR A 277 35.07 16.81 12.24
N LEU A 278 34.91 17.99 12.85
CA LEU A 278 34.46 19.19 12.14
C LEU A 278 35.65 19.80 11.38
N MET A 279 35.44 20.16 10.11
CA MET A 279 36.44 20.79 9.25
C MET A 279 35.81 21.90 8.41
N LYS A 280 36.63 22.80 7.85
CA LYS A 280 36.16 23.83 6.91
C LYS A 280 35.99 23.23 5.51
N CYS A 281 34.86 23.52 4.87
CA CYS A 281 34.55 23.09 3.52
C CYS A 281 35.57 23.66 2.53
N SER A 282 36.15 22.85 1.65
CA SER A 282 37.15 23.30 0.68
C SER A 282 36.61 24.30 -0.36
N ARG A 283 35.30 24.40 -0.54
CA ARG A 283 34.67 25.29 -1.54
C ARG A 283 34.12 26.59 -0.99
N CYS A 284 33.50 26.54 0.19
CA CYS A 284 32.84 27.71 0.79
C CYS A 284 33.39 28.06 2.17
N SER A 285 34.46 27.38 2.61
CA SER A 285 35.13 27.55 3.91
C SER A 285 34.24 27.33 5.13
N TYR A 286 33.02 26.82 4.93
CA TYR A 286 32.01 26.66 5.96
C TYR A 286 32.18 25.37 6.77
N VAL A 287 31.84 25.38 8.06
CA VAL A 287 31.99 24.22 8.95
C VAL A 287 31.15 23.04 8.45
N SER A 288 31.78 21.87 8.33
CA SER A 288 31.21 20.67 7.75
C SER A 288 31.86 19.44 8.37
N SER A 289 31.14 18.32 8.43
CA SER A 289 31.70 17.01 8.80
C SER A 289 32.29 16.25 7.60
N GLN A 290 32.46 16.94 6.47
CA GLN A 290 32.92 16.43 5.18
C GLN A 290 33.76 17.51 4.49
N THR A 291 34.70 17.10 3.63
CA THR A 291 35.58 18.01 2.85
C THR A 291 34.81 19.03 2.03
N VAL A 292 33.71 18.63 1.38
CA VAL A 292 32.77 19.53 0.71
C VAL A 292 31.44 19.47 1.46
N CYS A 293 30.92 20.62 1.89
CA CYS A 293 29.67 20.67 2.65
C CYS A 293 28.47 20.25 1.81
N LYS A 294 27.42 19.77 2.49
CA LYS A 294 26.20 19.29 1.83
C LYS A 294 25.55 20.33 0.93
N ALA A 295 25.57 21.60 1.33
CA ALA A 295 25.02 22.69 0.53
C ALA A 295 25.76 22.85 -0.81
N CYS A 296 27.10 22.81 -0.81
CA CYS A 296 27.89 22.88 -2.04
C CYS A 296 27.66 21.69 -2.97
N VAL A 297 27.44 20.49 -2.42
CA VAL A 297 27.13 19.29 -3.22
C VAL A 297 25.76 19.43 -3.88
N LEU A 298 24.74 19.83 -3.11
CA LEU A 298 23.38 20.02 -3.65
C LEU A 298 23.34 21.13 -4.70
N LEU A 299 24.05 22.24 -4.46
CA LEU A 299 24.11 23.36 -5.39
C LEU A 299 24.82 23.00 -6.70
N GLU A 300 25.92 22.24 -6.64
CA GLU A 300 26.56 21.72 -7.85
C GLU A 300 25.65 20.76 -8.62
N GLY A 301 24.87 19.95 -7.91
CA GLY A 301 23.85 19.10 -8.51
C GLY A 301 22.84 19.89 -9.33
N LEU A 302 22.29 20.96 -8.74
CA LEU A 302 21.34 21.86 -9.42
C LEU A 302 21.99 22.52 -10.64
N ASN A 303 23.16 23.13 -10.46
CA ASN A 303 23.84 23.87 -11.53
C ASN A 303 24.30 22.98 -12.71
N ARG A 304 24.42 21.66 -12.51
CA ARG A 304 24.82 20.70 -13.55
C ARG A 304 23.68 19.88 -14.12
N GLY A 305 22.42 20.16 -13.76
CA GLY A 305 21.27 19.34 -14.17
C GLY A 305 21.28 17.92 -13.59
N LEU A 306 21.99 17.72 -12.48
CA LEU A 306 22.10 16.46 -11.74
C LEU A 306 21.54 16.63 -10.33
N PRO A 307 20.26 16.96 -10.16
CA PRO A 307 19.80 17.45 -8.87
C PRO A 307 19.65 16.31 -7.83
N LYS A 308 19.81 15.04 -8.22
CA LYS A 308 19.96 13.92 -7.27
C LYS A 308 21.36 13.85 -6.63
N LEU A 309 22.32 14.64 -7.12
CA LEU A 309 23.68 14.70 -6.58
C LEU A 309 23.63 15.18 -5.12
N GLY A 310 23.96 14.28 -4.20
CA GLY A 310 23.88 14.57 -2.77
C GLY A 310 22.52 14.27 -2.12
N ILE A 311 21.56 13.63 -2.78
CA ILE A 311 20.37 13.09 -2.10
C ILE A 311 20.63 11.60 -1.82
N GLY A 312 20.80 11.21 -0.54
CA GLY A 312 21.09 9.83 -0.11
C GLY A 312 22.41 9.64 0.67
N LYS A 313 22.75 8.39 1.03
CA LYS A 313 23.96 7.99 1.79
C LYS A 313 25.24 8.34 1.02
N SER A 314 26.28 8.80 1.71
CA SER A 314 27.53 9.33 1.13
C SER A 314 28.34 8.32 0.29
N SER A 315 28.07 7.02 0.42
CA SER A 315 28.65 5.97 -0.42
C SER A 315 28.23 6.11 -1.90
N LYS A 316 26.98 6.55 -2.16
CA LYS A 316 26.41 6.74 -3.51
C LYS A 316 27.13 7.86 -4.27
N ALA A 317 27.41 8.99 -3.61
CA ALA A 317 28.10 10.12 -4.23
C ALA A 317 29.59 9.83 -4.49
N LYS A 318 30.29 9.18 -3.54
CA LYS A 318 31.70 8.79 -3.74
C LYS A 318 31.86 7.74 -4.83
N ARG A 319 30.91 6.81 -4.95
CA ARG A 319 30.92 5.75 -5.96
C ARG A 319 30.64 6.29 -7.37
N MET A 320 29.71 7.26 -7.51
CA MET A 320 29.48 7.94 -8.79
C MET A 320 30.68 8.76 -9.28
N ILE A 321 31.44 9.37 -8.35
CA ILE A 321 32.68 10.10 -8.68
C ILE A 321 33.81 9.10 -9.02
N ALA A 322 33.90 7.97 -8.31
CA ALA A 322 34.91 6.93 -8.57
C ALA A 322 34.67 6.15 -9.87
N GLU A 323 33.40 5.89 -10.23
CA GLU A 323 33.00 5.22 -11.48
C GLU A 323 33.30 6.07 -12.73
N GLN A 324 33.51 7.38 -12.58
CA GLN A 324 33.87 8.27 -13.69
C GLN A 324 35.37 8.41 -13.91
N ASN A 325 36.20 8.27 -12.87
CA ASN A 325 37.66 8.27 -13.01
C ASN A 325 38.21 6.98 -13.66
N ASN A 326 37.37 5.95 -13.84
CA ASN A 326 37.76 4.64 -14.37
C ASN A 326 37.12 4.28 -15.73
N ARG A 327 36.61 5.25 -16.50
CA ARG A 327 36.09 4.98 -17.85
C ARG A 327 37.20 4.95 -18.90
N SER A 328 37.85 3.79 -19.00
CA SER A 328 38.51 3.32 -20.21
C SER A 328 38.15 1.86 -20.44
N VAL A 329 36.92 1.55 -20.83
CA VAL A 329 36.54 0.20 -21.30
C VAL A 329 35.44 0.29 -22.38
N SER A 330 35.87 -0.04 -23.60
CA SER A 330 35.22 -0.59 -24.81
C SER A 330 33.71 -0.43 -25.05
N ASP A 331 33.43 0.07 -26.25
CA ASP A 331 32.13 0.42 -26.88
C ASP A 331 31.13 -0.74 -27.17
N GLU A 332 31.27 -1.93 -26.60
CA GLU A 332 30.41 -3.08 -26.99
C GLU A 332 29.13 -3.28 -26.17
N ASN A 333 28.83 -2.45 -25.17
CA ASN A 333 27.64 -2.64 -24.29
C ASN A 333 26.69 -1.43 -24.19
N ILE A 334 26.77 -0.49 -25.14
CA ILE A 334 25.95 0.75 -25.10
C ILE A 334 24.48 0.50 -25.48
N ASP A 335 24.19 -0.46 -26.36
CA ASP A 335 22.81 -0.75 -26.77
C ASP A 335 21.96 -1.42 -25.66
N TYR A 336 22.58 -2.23 -24.81
CA TYR A 336 21.88 -2.87 -23.69
C TYR A 336 21.57 -1.91 -22.54
N PHE A 337 22.38 -0.85 -22.36
CA PHE A 337 22.19 0.10 -21.27
C PHE A 337 21.01 1.04 -21.52
N TYR A 338 20.81 1.49 -22.77
CA TYR A 338 19.69 2.37 -23.14
C TYR A 338 18.33 1.68 -23.11
N GLN A 339 18.26 0.38 -23.43
CA GLN A 339 17.01 -0.38 -23.38
C GLN A 339 16.51 -0.61 -21.94
N SER A 340 17.41 -0.61 -20.95
CA SER A 340 17.08 -0.79 -19.53
C SER A 340 16.49 0.44 -18.83
N GLN A 341 16.69 1.65 -19.38
CA GLN A 341 16.19 2.90 -18.77
C GLN A 341 14.75 3.25 -19.16
N MET A 342 14.24 2.69 -20.26
CA MET A 342 12.91 3.04 -20.78
C MET A 342 11.74 2.49 -19.94
N PHE A 343 12.02 1.53 -19.03
CA PHE A 343 11.00 0.79 -18.27
C PHE A 343 11.31 0.59 -16.77
N SER A 344 12.07 1.46 -16.11
CA SER A 344 12.34 1.26 -14.67
C SER A 344 11.19 1.73 -13.76
N GLY A 345 10.81 0.91 -12.76
CA GLY A 345 9.91 1.29 -11.67
C GLY A 345 8.51 0.67 -11.70
N ARG A 346 7.47 1.44 -11.31
CA ARG A 346 6.10 0.92 -11.18
C ARG A 346 5.47 0.51 -12.50
N LEU A 347 5.90 1.10 -13.62
CA LEU A 347 5.37 0.81 -14.95
C LEU A 347 5.78 -0.58 -15.45
N SER A 348 7.03 -1.01 -15.25
CA SER A 348 7.44 -2.38 -15.63
C SER A 348 6.71 -3.44 -14.81
N GLN A 349 6.49 -3.19 -13.53
CA GLN A 349 5.68 -4.08 -12.69
C GLN A 349 4.25 -4.22 -13.22
N LEU A 350 3.63 -3.10 -13.60
CA LEU A 350 2.29 -3.10 -14.20
C LEU A 350 2.26 -3.85 -15.54
N ILE A 351 3.23 -3.59 -16.43
CA ILE A 351 3.33 -4.28 -17.73
C ILE A 351 3.52 -5.78 -17.52
N ALA A 352 4.41 -6.20 -16.61
CA ALA A 352 4.65 -7.60 -16.29
C ALA A 352 3.38 -8.30 -15.77
N VAL A 353 2.61 -7.61 -14.94
CA VAL A 353 1.34 -8.13 -14.40
C VAL A 353 0.27 -8.22 -15.48
N VAL A 354 0.07 -7.15 -16.27
CA VAL A 354 -0.96 -7.12 -17.32
C VAL A 354 -0.68 -8.17 -18.39
N THR A 355 0.55 -8.22 -18.90
CA THR A 355 0.95 -9.21 -19.92
C THR A 355 0.91 -10.62 -19.37
N GLY A 356 1.35 -10.83 -18.11
CA GLY A 356 1.27 -12.13 -17.44
C GLY A 356 -0.16 -12.58 -17.13
N SER A 357 -1.11 -11.65 -16.99
CA SER A 357 -2.52 -11.95 -16.70
C SER A 357 -3.36 -12.17 -17.96
N LEU A 358 -2.79 -12.07 -19.17
CA LEU A 358 -3.50 -12.37 -20.42
C LEU A 358 -3.96 -13.84 -20.50
N THR A 359 -3.26 -14.77 -19.84
CA THR A 359 -3.76 -16.16 -19.76
C THR A 359 -5.03 -16.24 -18.91
N ALA A 360 -5.13 -15.45 -17.83
CA ALA A 360 -6.36 -15.42 -17.03
C ALA A 360 -7.54 -14.88 -17.85
N LEU A 361 -7.30 -13.93 -18.76
CA LEU A 361 -8.29 -13.50 -19.75
C LEU A 361 -8.68 -14.65 -20.68
N SER A 362 -7.69 -15.38 -21.22
CA SER A 362 -7.94 -16.54 -22.08
C SER A 362 -8.71 -17.65 -21.36
N ASP A 363 -8.40 -17.90 -20.08
CA ASP A 363 -9.12 -18.85 -19.23
C ASP A 363 -10.56 -18.41 -18.99
N GLY A 364 -10.79 -17.11 -18.76
CA GLY A 364 -12.13 -16.55 -18.69
C GLY A 364 -12.93 -16.82 -19.97
N MET A 365 -12.29 -16.66 -21.13
CA MET A 365 -12.91 -17.03 -22.41
C MET A 365 -13.20 -18.53 -22.47
N GLN A 366 -12.24 -19.41 -22.14
CA GLN A 366 -12.42 -20.86 -22.12
C GLN A 366 -13.52 -21.32 -21.16
N TYR A 367 -13.64 -20.66 -20.00
CA TYR A 367 -14.64 -20.97 -18.98
C TYR A 367 -16.05 -20.63 -19.46
N GLY A 368 -16.23 -19.47 -20.09
CA GLY A 368 -17.51 -19.04 -20.66
C GLY A 368 -17.81 -19.64 -22.04
N TRP A 369 -16.82 -20.16 -22.76
CA TRP A 369 -16.94 -20.63 -24.15
C TRP A 369 -18.02 -21.68 -24.34
N SER A 370 -18.18 -22.61 -23.38
CA SER A 370 -19.20 -23.67 -23.45
C SER A 370 -20.60 -23.12 -23.69
N SER A 371 -20.95 -21.96 -23.12
CA SER A 371 -22.32 -21.48 -23.16
C SER A 371 -22.82 -21.12 -24.57
N PRO A 372 -22.17 -20.22 -25.34
CA PRO A 372 -22.55 -19.99 -26.73
C PRO A 372 -22.18 -21.17 -27.65
N ALA A 373 -21.15 -21.95 -27.32
CA ALA A 373 -20.75 -23.09 -28.15
C ALA A 373 -21.78 -24.22 -28.12
N LEU A 374 -22.38 -24.52 -26.97
CA LEU A 374 -23.40 -25.56 -26.82
C LEU A 374 -24.62 -25.29 -27.72
N SER A 375 -25.09 -24.05 -27.78
CA SER A 375 -26.20 -23.68 -28.68
C SER A 375 -25.88 -23.92 -30.16
N VAL A 376 -24.61 -23.79 -30.56
CA VAL A 376 -24.17 -24.08 -31.94
C VAL A 376 -23.98 -25.58 -32.16
N LEU A 377 -23.45 -26.31 -31.17
CA LEU A 377 -23.21 -27.76 -31.28
C LEU A 377 -24.50 -28.58 -31.28
N GLN A 378 -25.53 -28.11 -30.58
CA GLN A 378 -26.86 -28.73 -30.55
C GLN A 378 -27.72 -28.36 -31.76
N SER A 379 -27.29 -27.40 -32.60
CA SER A 379 -28.08 -27.00 -33.77
C SER A 379 -28.09 -28.12 -34.83
N PRO A 380 -29.18 -28.28 -35.60
CA PRO A 380 -29.24 -29.27 -36.69
C PRO A 380 -28.20 -29.04 -37.80
N SER A 381 -27.63 -27.83 -37.86
CA SER A 381 -26.60 -27.43 -38.82
C SER A 381 -25.16 -27.69 -38.31
N SER A 382 -25.01 -28.26 -37.11
CA SER A 382 -23.69 -28.57 -36.55
C SER A 382 -22.97 -29.61 -37.41
N PRO A 383 -21.70 -29.36 -37.80
CA PRO A 383 -20.90 -30.34 -38.54
C PRO A 383 -20.43 -31.51 -37.66
N ILE A 384 -20.55 -31.39 -36.33
CA ILE A 384 -20.11 -32.40 -35.35
C ILE A 384 -21.36 -33.04 -34.75
N LYS A 385 -21.42 -34.38 -34.79
CA LYS A 385 -22.48 -35.13 -34.09
C LYS A 385 -22.37 -34.88 -32.59
N PHE A 386 -23.42 -34.31 -32.02
CA PHE A 386 -23.50 -33.96 -30.61
C PHE A 386 -24.72 -34.67 -29.99
N GLU A 387 -24.56 -35.15 -28.76
CA GLU A 387 -25.58 -35.88 -28.00
C GLU A 387 -25.63 -35.26 -26.60
N ASP A 388 -26.75 -35.32 -25.91
CA ASP A 388 -26.95 -34.58 -24.65
C ASP A 388 -25.94 -34.95 -23.57
N TRP A 389 -25.54 -36.22 -23.47
CA TRP A 389 -24.54 -36.66 -22.49
C TRP A 389 -23.13 -36.09 -22.75
N HIS A 390 -22.83 -35.67 -23.98
CA HIS A 390 -21.55 -35.02 -24.30
C HIS A 390 -21.41 -33.66 -23.61
N MET A 391 -22.52 -32.97 -23.33
CA MET A 391 -22.56 -31.68 -22.66
C MET A 391 -21.90 -31.74 -21.28
N VAL A 392 -22.26 -32.76 -20.48
CA VAL A 392 -21.71 -32.99 -19.14
C VAL A 392 -20.19 -33.11 -19.17
N TRP A 393 -19.66 -33.86 -20.14
CA TRP A 393 -18.23 -34.10 -20.28
C TRP A 393 -17.47 -32.93 -20.90
N LEU A 394 -18.10 -32.17 -21.80
CA LEU A 394 -17.52 -30.95 -22.37
C LEU A 394 -17.17 -29.92 -21.29
N GLU A 395 -17.99 -29.85 -20.25
CA GLU A 395 -17.77 -28.98 -19.09
C GLU A 395 -16.87 -29.61 -18.03
N ASN A 396 -17.11 -30.88 -17.68
CA ASN A 396 -16.33 -31.55 -16.64
C ASN A 396 -14.88 -31.83 -17.03
N LEU A 397 -14.57 -32.05 -18.31
CA LEU A 397 -13.18 -32.28 -18.73
C LEU A 397 -12.30 -31.06 -18.50
N TYR A 398 -12.84 -29.85 -18.60
CA TYR A 398 -12.12 -28.64 -18.21
C TYR A 398 -11.77 -28.66 -16.70
N MET A 399 -12.70 -29.07 -15.84
CA MET A 399 -12.43 -29.22 -14.40
C MET A 399 -11.43 -30.35 -14.12
N LEU A 400 -11.60 -31.50 -14.78
CA LEU A 400 -10.72 -32.66 -14.61
C LEU A 400 -9.29 -32.36 -15.06
N GLY A 401 -9.14 -31.64 -16.18
CA GLY A 401 -7.86 -31.13 -16.66
C GLY A 401 -7.15 -30.32 -15.59
N GLY A 402 -7.82 -29.32 -15.01
CA GLY A 402 -7.25 -28.50 -13.94
C GLY A 402 -6.85 -29.30 -12.71
N PHE A 403 -7.67 -30.26 -12.29
CA PHE A 403 -7.37 -31.11 -11.13
C PHE A 403 -6.13 -31.98 -11.35
N ILE A 404 -5.98 -32.57 -12.55
CA ILE A 404 -4.82 -33.39 -12.90
C ILE A 404 -3.57 -32.52 -13.14
N GLY A 405 -3.75 -31.29 -13.64
CA GLY A 405 -2.68 -30.32 -13.85
C GLY A 405 -2.03 -29.85 -12.54
N LEU A 406 -2.81 -29.71 -11.46
CA LEU A 406 -2.38 -29.07 -10.20
C LEU A 406 -1.11 -29.67 -9.56
N PRO A 407 -0.96 -31.00 -9.37
CA PRO A 407 0.30 -31.58 -8.86
C PRO A 407 1.50 -31.31 -9.77
N LEU A 408 1.28 -31.32 -11.10
CA LEU A 408 2.33 -31.05 -12.06
C LEU A 408 2.73 -29.57 -12.03
N THR A 409 1.77 -28.64 -11.99
CA THR A 409 2.02 -27.19 -11.84
C THR A 409 2.92 -26.90 -10.65
N ILE A 410 2.60 -27.46 -9.48
CA ILE A 410 3.38 -27.26 -8.24
C ILE A 410 4.83 -27.74 -8.43
N TYR A 411 5.03 -28.93 -9.02
CA TYR A 411 6.36 -29.46 -9.29
C TYR A 411 7.13 -28.60 -10.31
N LEU A 412 6.49 -28.18 -11.40
CA LEU A 412 7.10 -27.35 -12.43
C LEU A 412 7.49 -25.97 -11.91
N LEU A 413 6.71 -25.39 -10.99
CA LEU A 413 6.97 -24.09 -10.38
C LEU A 413 8.28 -24.03 -9.58
N ASP A 414 8.59 -25.09 -8.85
CA ASP A 414 9.85 -25.22 -8.11
C ASP A 414 11.02 -25.57 -9.03
N LYS A 415 10.76 -26.31 -10.11
CA LYS A 415 11.80 -26.76 -11.05
C LYS A 415 12.23 -25.68 -12.03
N PHE A 416 11.27 -25.04 -12.70
CA PHE A 416 11.50 -24.12 -13.82
C PHE A 416 11.23 -22.66 -13.47
N GLY A 417 10.49 -22.40 -12.39
CA GLY A 417 10.12 -21.06 -11.96
C GLY A 417 8.83 -20.55 -12.59
N ARG A 418 8.30 -19.47 -12.00
CA ARG A 418 6.94 -18.98 -12.25
C ARG A 418 6.72 -18.54 -13.69
N LYS A 419 7.61 -17.67 -14.22
CA LYS A 419 7.57 -17.18 -15.61
C LYS A 419 7.53 -18.32 -16.63
N THR A 420 8.38 -19.33 -16.47
CA THR A 420 8.48 -20.43 -17.44
C THR A 420 7.21 -21.29 -17.40
N CYS A 421 6.64 -21.54 -16.22
CA CYS A 421 5.36 -22.25 -16.11
C CYS A 421 4.22 -21.50 -16.81
N MET A 422 4.11 -20.19 -16.60
CA MET A 422 3.10 -19.37 -17.29
C MET A 422 3.26 -19.40 -18.81
N LEU A 423 4.49 -19.40 -19.34
CA LEU A 423 4.73 -19.52 -20.78
C LEU A 423 4.39 -20.93 -21.32
N MET A 424 4.68 -21.99 -20.56
CA MET A 424 4.28 -23.35 -20.93
C MET A 424 2.75 -23.48 -20.98
N ALA A 425 2.06 -22.95 -19.96
CA ALA A 425 0.59 -22.91 -19.94
C ALA A 425 0.01 -22.08 -21.09
N ALA A 426 0.65 -20.97 -21.46
CA ALA A 426 0.24 -20.20 -22.64
C ALA A 426 0.39 -21.01 -23.93
N VAL A 427 1.50 -21.73 -24.13
CA VAL A 427 1.65 -22.62 -25.31
C VAL A 427 0.58 -23.70 -25.32
N GLU A 428 0.30 -24.30 -24.17
CA GLU A 428 -0.74 -25.32 -24.03
C GLU A 428 -2.14 -24.78 -24.36
N ASN A 429 -2.49 -23.60 -23.83
CA ASN A 429 -3.78 -22.97 -24.09
C ASN A 429 -3.91 -22.53 -25.56
N LEU A 430 -2.80 -22.15 -26.21
CA LEU A 430 -2.78 -21.90 -27.66
C LEU A 430 -3.12 -23.17 -28.45
N ILE A 431 -2.53 -24.30 -28.07
CA ILE A 431 -2.85 -25.61 -28.68
C ILE A 431 -4.34 -25.92 -28.45
N ALA A 432 -4.85 -25.75 -27.23
CA ALA A 432 -6.26 -25.97 -26.93
C ALA A 432 -7.20 -25.13 -27.80
N TRP A 433 -6.92 -23.83 -28.01
CA TRP A 433 -7.69 -22.98 -28.92
C TRP A 433 -7.63 -23.42 -30.38
N ILE A 434 -6.45 -23.83 -30.86
CA ILE A 434 -6.30 -24.36 -32.22
C ILE A 434 -7.12 -25.64 -32.40
N LEU A 435 -7.09 -26.54 -31.41
CA LEU A 435 -7.87 -27.78 -31.44
C LEU A 435 -9.37 -27.49 -31.40
N LEU A 436 -9.84 -26.57 -30.55
CA LEU A 436 -11.26 -26.15 -30.52
C LEU A 436 -11.71 -25.56 -31.86
N GLY A 437 -10.88 -24.73 -32.48
CA GLY A 437 -11.22 -24.07 -33.74
C GLY A 437 -11.17 -24.98 -34.97
N THR A 438 -10.36 -26.04 -34.93
CA THR A 438 -10.19 -27.00 -36.04
C THR A 438 -10.87 -28.34 -35.80
N ALA A 439 -11.60 -28.50 -34.70
CA ALA A 439 -12.22 -29.77 -34.35
C ALA A 439 -13.23 -30.23 -35.41
N THR A 440 -13.09 -31.48 -35.83
CA THR A 440 -14.01 -32.17 -36.75
C THR A 440 -14.76 -33.32 -36.08
N SER A 441 -14.46 -33.61 -34.81
CA SER A 441 -15.08 -34.68 -34.03
C SER A 441 -15.27 -34.25 -32.57
N ILE A 442 -16.20 -34.90 -31.87
CA ILE A 442 -16.51 -34.59 -30.47
C ILE A 442 -15.35 -34.98 -29.55
N GLU A 443 -14.63 -36.06 -29.84
CA GLU A 443 -13.48 -36.52 -29.07
C GLU A 443 -12.37 -35.48 -29.07
N LEU A 444 -12.16 -34.80 -30.20
CA LEU A 444 -11.17 -33.72 -30.31
C LEU A 444 -11.59 -32.49 -29.50
N LEU A 445 -12.88 -32.14 -29.50
CA LEU A 445 -13.42 -31.07 -28.64
C LEU A 445 -13.22 -31.42 -27.16
N LEU A 446 -13.58 -32.64 -26.75
CA LEU A 446 -13.43 -33.12 -25.38
C LEU A 446 -11.96 -33.09 -24.94
N PHE A 447 -11.04 -33.56 -25.78
CA PHE A 447 -9.60 -33.49 -25.51
C PHE A 447 -9.10 -32.04 -25.43
N ALA A 448 -9.56 -31.15 -26.31
CA ALA A 448 -9.20 -29.74 -26.25
C ALA A 448 -9.70 -29.07 -24.96
N ARG A 449 -10.88 -29.44 -24.46
CA ARG A 449 -11.40 -28.97 -23.16
C ARG A 449 -10.56 -29.46 -21.99
N PHE A 450 -10.16 -30.73 -22.01
CA PHE A 450 -9.23 -31.28 -21.03
C PHE A 450 -7.90 -30.51 -21.01
N LEU A 451 -7.33 -30.26 -22.18
CA LEU A 451 -6.09 -29.52 -22.33
C LEU A 451 -6.24 -28.05 -21.87
N ALA A 452 -7.33 -27.38 -22.22
CA ALA A 452 -7.59 -26.02 -21.73
C ALA A 452 -7.68 -25.97 -20.20
N GLY A 453 -8.30 -26.98 -19.58
CA GLY A 453 -8.39 -27.11 -18.13
C GLY A 453 -7.03 -27.33 -17.46
N PHE A 454 -6.21 -28.20 -18.05
CA PHE A 454 -4.88 -28.54 -17.53
C PHE A 454 -3.96 -27.32 -17.42
N GLY A 455 -3.99 -26.43 -18.41
CA GLY A 455 -3.23 -25.19 -18.40
C GLY A 455 -3.83 -24.09 -17.49
N ALA A 456 -5.13 -24.14 -17.20
CA ALA A 456 -5.82 -23.09 -16.45
C ALA A 456 -5.36 -22.98 -14.98
N ASP A 457 -5.08 -24.12 -14.33
CA ASP A 457 -4.59 -24.17 -12.94
C ASP A 457 -3.32 -23.34 -12.73
N VAL A 458 -2.42 -23.35 -13.73
CA VAL A 458 -1.18 -22.57 -13.70
C VAL A 458 -1.46 -21.09 -13.44
N ASN A 459 -2.60 -20.56 -13.89
CA ASN A 459 -2.93 -19.15 -13.70
C ASN A 459 -3.42 -18.82 -12.29
N PHE A 460 -3.95 -19.78 -11.54
CA PHE A 460 -4.40 -19.57 -10.17
C PHE A 460 -3.31 -19.88 -9.14
N VAL A 461 -2.23 -20.55 -9.54
CA VAL A 461 -1.05 -20.83 -8.71
C VAL A 461 0.17 -19.99 -9.10
N ALA A 462 0.60 -20.03 -10.35
CA ALA A 462 1.83 -19.40 -10.83
C ALA A 462 1.72 -17.87 -10.93
N THR A 463 0.63 -17.36 -11.48
CA THR A 463 0.46 -15.93 -11.75
C THR A 463 0.38 -15.11 -10.45
N PRO A 464 -0.45 -15.43 -9.44
CA PRO A 464 -0.47 -14.71 -8.18
C PRO A 464 0.89 -14.77 -7.46
N THR A 465 1.57 -15.92 -7.52
CA THR A 465 2.90 -16.11 -6.95
C THR A 465 3.93 -15.23 -7.64
N TYR A 466 3.93 -15.19 -8.98
CA TYR A 466 4.80 -14.33 -9.75
C TYR A 466 4.57 -12.85 -9.40
N ILE A 467 3.32 -12.40 -9.38
CA ILE A 467 2.96 -11.03 -8.99
C ILE A 467 3.46 -10.72 -7.58
N ALA A 468 3.24 -11.62 -6.61
CA ALA A 468 3.69 -11.42 -5.23
C ALA A 468 5.21 -11.29 -5.10
N GLU A 469 5.97 -12.01 -5.94
CA GLU A 469 7.43 -12.02 -5.94
C GLU A 469 8.05 -10.84 -6.70
N ILE A 470 7.36 -10.24 -7.68
CA ILE A 470 7.87 -9.07 -8.42
C ILE A 470 7.34 -7.73 -7.91
N ALA A 471 6.15 -7.72 -7.31
CA ALA A 471 5.47 -6.48 -6.93
C ALA A 471 6.01 -5.87 -5.65
N ASP A 472 6.20 -4.55 -5.69
CA ASP A 472 6.48 -3.74 -4.52
C ASP A 472 5.36 -3.87 -3.47
N LYS A 473 5.74 -3.87 -2.19
CA LYS A 473 4.83 -4.11 -1.06
C LYS A 473 3.63 -3.16 -1.05
N GLN A 474 3.79 -1.91 -1.52
CA GLN A 474 2.72 -0.90 -1.48
C GLN A 474 1.64 -1.12 -2.54
N ILE A 475 1.98 -1.75 -3.67
CA ILE A 475 1.07 -1.92 -4.81
C ILE A 475 0.68 -3.38 -5.08
N ARG A 476 1.32 -4.33 -4.38
CA ARG A 476 1.10 -5.78 -4.53
C ARG A 476 -0.37 -6.20 -4.50
N GLY A 477 -1.15 -5.69 -3.55
CA GLY A 477 -2.57 -6.04 -3.44
C GLY A 477 -3.38 -5.63 -4.68
N ARG A 478 -3.14 -4.41 -5.19
CA ARG A 478 -3.79 -3.93 -6.42
C ARG A 478 -3.39 -4.73 -7.64
N LEU A 479 -2.09 -5.02 -7.78
CA LEU A 479 -1.59 -5.84 -8.89
C LEU A 479 -2.13 -7.28 -8.84
N GLY A 480 -2.26 -7.87 -7.64
CA GLY A 480 -2.86 -9.20 -7.47
C GLY A 480 -4.32 -9.28 -7.92
N SER A 481 -5.10 -8.20 -7.74
CA SER A 481 -6.51 -8.17 -8.15
C SER A 481 -6.74 -8.17 -9.67
N ILE A 482 -5.71 -7.82 -10.47
CA ILE A 482 -5.83 -7.71 -11.94
C ILE A 482 -6.17 -9.07 -12.57
N ILE A 483 -5.67 -10.18 -12.03
CA ILE A 483 -5.92 -11.53 -12.56
C ILE A 483 -7.44 -11.81 -12.64
N TYR A 484 -8.18 -11.52 -11.57
CA TYR A 484 -9.62 -11.80 -11.50
C TYR A 484 -10.44 -10.87 -12.39
N ILE A 485 -10.00 -9.63 -12.54
CA ILE A 485 -10.61 -8.67 -13.48
C ILE A 485 -10.40 -9.16 -14.91
N MET A 486 -9.19 -9.62 -15.26
CA MET A 486 -8.88 -10.15 -16.59
C MET A 486 -9.73 -11.38 -16.93
N MET A 487 -9.94 -12.29 -15.98
CA MET A 487 -10.83 -13.44 -16.17
C MET A 487 -12.27 -13.03 -16.48
N LEU A 488 -12.83 -12.05 -15.77
CA LEU A 488 -14.18 -11.56 -16.04
C LEU A 488 -14.29 -10.81 -17.38
N ILE A 489 -13.24 -10.08 -17.77
CA ILE A 489 -13.14 -9.51 -19.11
C ILE A 489 -13.14 -10.61 -20.18
N GLY A 490 -12.44 -11.73 -19.94
CA GLY A 490 -12.46 -12.90 -20.82
C GLY A 490 -13.86 -13.48 -21.03
N ILE A 491 -14.61 -13.67 -19.95
CA ILE A 491 -16.01 -14.13 -20.00
C ILE A 491 -16.88 -13.15 -20.78
N LEU A 492 -16.74 -11.84 -20.52
CA LEU A 492 -17.47 -10.81 -21.25
C LEU A 492 -17.13 -10.83 -22.75
N LEU A 493 -15.85 -10.99 -23.11
CA LEU A 493 -15.42 -11.05 -24.51
C LEU A 493 -16.03 -12.26 -25.23
N ILE A 494 -15.98 -13.45 -24.63
CA ILE A 494 -16.50 -14.65 -25.29
C ILE A 494 -18.03 -14.63 -25.42
N TYR A 495 -18.76 -14.05 -24.46
CA TYR A 495 -20.20 -13.83 -24.61
C TYR A 495 -20.55 -12.74 -25.63
N SER A 496 -19.66 -11.75 -25.81
CA SER A 496 -19.88 -10.68 -26.78
C SER A 496 -19.59 -11.11 -28.21
N VAL A 497 -18.78 -12.15 -28.41
CA VAL A 497 -18.36 -12.60 -29.74
C VAL A 497 -18.91 -13.97 -30.10
N GLY A 498 -18.82 -14.94 -29.19
CA GLY A 498 -19.17 -16.35 -29.40
C GLY A 498 -20.54 -16.58 -30.06
N PRO A 499 -21.64 -15.95 -29.59
CA PRO A 499 -22.96 -16.13 -30.20
C PRO A 499 -23.09 -15.66 -31.65
N PHE A 500 -22.18 -14.81 -32.13
CA PHE A 500 -22.31 -14.11 -33.42
C PHE A 500 -21.33 -14.60 -34.48
N VAL A 501 -20.43 -15.52 -34.13
CA VAL A 501 -19.40 -16.03 -35.04
C VAL A 501 -19.30 -17.55 -34.93
N SER A 502 -18.59 -18.19 -35.87
CA SER A 502 -18.35 -19.63 -35.80
C SER A 502 -17.44 -20.01 -34.62
N ILE A 503 -17.47 -21.29 -34.22
CA ILE A 503 -16.55 -21.85 -33.23
C ILE A 503 -15.09 -21.61 -33.65
N ALA A 504 -14.77 -21.75 -34.94
CA ALA A 504 -13.44 -21.48 -35.47
C ALA A 504 -13.02 -20.01 -35.29
N ALA A 505 -13.91 -19.05 -35.59
CA ALA A 505 -13.62 -17.63 -35.48
C ALA A 505 -13.47 -17.18 -34.01
N SER A 506 -14.36 -17.63 -33.12
CA SER A 506 -14.24 -17.34 -31.68
C SER A 506 -12.97 -17.95 -31.08
N SER A 507 -12.59 -19.15 -31.52
CA SER A 507 -11.35 -19.82 -31.11
C SER A 507 -10.10 -19.10 -31.63
N ALA A 508 -10.13 -18.56 -32.85
CA ALA A 508 -9.03 -17.76 -33.39
C ALA A 508 -8.81 -16.47 -32.57
N ILE A 509 -9.87 -15.85 -32.06
CA ILE A 509 -9.77 -14.69 -31.16
C ILE A 509 -9.15 -15.11 -29.84
N GLY A 510 -9.57 -16.23 -29.25
CA GLY A 510 -8.94 -16.81 -28.06
C GLY A 510 -7.45 -17.08 -28.25
N ALA A 511 -7.07 -17.70 -29.38
CA ALA A 511 -5.68 -17.93 -29.76
C ALA A 511 -4.89 -16.62 -29.90
N SER A 512 -5.50 -15.56 -30.46
CA SER A 512 -4.82 -14.27 -30.63
C SER A 512 -4.41 -13.62 -29.30
N VAL A 513 -5.25 -13.74 -28.26
CA VAL A 513 -4.93 -13.27 -26.89
C VAL A 513 -3.69 -13.98 -26.36
N VAL A 514 -3.61 -15.29 -26.55
CA VAL A 514 -2.49 -16.11 -26.09
C VAL A 514 -1.22 -15.83 -26.88
N ILE A 515 -1.32 -15.59 -28.19
CA ILE A 515 -0.18 -15.16 -29.01
C ILE A 515 0.35 -13.80 -28.53
N ILE A 516 -0.53 -12.83 -28.26
CA ILE A 516 -0.13 -11.53 -27.71
C ILE A 516 0.59 -11.72 -26.38
N GLN A 517 0.13 -12.63 -25.52
CA GLN A 517 0.84 -12.96 -24.30
C GLN A 517 2.23 -13.53 -24.57
N LEU A 518 2.35 -14.54 -25.43
CA LEU A 518 3.64 -15.17 -25.75
C LEU A 518 4.62 -14.13 -26.29
N LEU A 519 4.16 -13.20 -27.11
CA LEU A 519 4.98 -12.11 -27.64
C LEU A 519 5.36 -11.09 -26.57
N THR A 520 4.46 -10.73 -25.66
CA THR A 520 4.70 -9.64 -24.70
C THR A 520 5.38 -10.13 -23.40
N PHE A 521 4.89 -11.22 -22.82
CA PHE A 521 5.37 -11.75 -21.53
C PHE A 521 6.73 -12.45 -21.63
N SER A 522 7.14 -12.91 -22.82
CA SER A 522 8.46 -13.51 -23.04
C SER A 522 9.61 -12.56 -22.69
N PHE A 523 9.40 -11.24 -22.81
CA PHE A 523 10.40 -10.22 -22.47
C PHE A 523 10.42 -9.84 -20.97
N MET A 524 9.45 -10.31 -20.17
CA MET A 524 9.38 -9.97 -18.75
C MET A 524 10.44 -10.71 -17.92
N PRO A 525 10.96 -10.14 -16.83
CA PRO A 525 12.03 -10.78 -16.07
C PRO A 525 11.54 -12.04 -15.32
N LYS A 526 12.45 -12.97 -15.00
CA LYS A 526 12.12 -14.06 -14.06
C LYS A 526 12.01 -13.52 -12.65
N SER A 527 11.23 -14.15 -11.78
CA SER A 527 11.12 -13.74 -10.37
C SER A 527 12.50 -13.63 -9.69
N PRO A 528 12.83 -12.51 -9.03
CA PRO A 528 14.06 -12.36 -8.26
C PRO A 528 14.17 -13.39 -7.12
N TYR A 529 13.04 -13.65 -6.44
CA TYR A 529 12.96 -14.64 -5.37
C TYR A 529 13.33 -16.03 -5.89
N TYR A 530 12.74 -16.47 -7.01
CA TYR A 530 13.06 -17.76 -7.62
C TYR A 530 14.55 -17.88 -8.00
N LEU A 531 15.13 -16.82 -8.55
CA LEU A 531 16.55 -16.81 -8.93
C LEU A 531 17.47 -16.92 -7.72
N LEU A 532 17.14 -16.28 -6.60
CA LEU A 532 17.86 -16.42 -5.34
C LEU A 532 17.73 -17.84 -4.75
N VAL A 533 16.54 -18.46 -4.80
CA VAL A 533 16.34 -19.87 -4.40
C VAL A 533 17.22 -20.83 -5.21
N LYS A 534 17.48 -20.52 -6.49
CA LYS A 534 18.40 -21.28 -7.36
C LYS A 534 19.87 -20.86 -7.21
N ASN A 535 20.21 -20.07 -6.19
CA ASN A 535 21.55 -19.52 -5.95
C ASN A 535 22.11 -18.66 -7.11
N ASN A 536 21.24 -18.12 -7.97
CA ASN A 536 21.62 -17.25 -9.08
C ASN A 536 21.44 -15.76 -8.70
N VAL A 537 22.38 -15.27 -7.88
CA VAL A 537 22.36 -13.89 -7.35
C VAL A 537 22.43 -12.85 -8.46
N GLU A 538 23.26 -13.07 -9.48
CA GLU A 538 23.44 -12.11 -10.59
C GLU A 538 22.17 -12.01 -11.46
N GLY A 539 21.51 -13.14 -11.72
CA GLY A 539 20.21 -13.14 -12.38
C GLY A 539 19.15 -12.41 -11.57
N ALA A 540 19.11 -12.64 -10.25
CA ALA A 540 18.15 -11.97 -9.37
C ALA A 540 18.34 -10.45 -9.35
N ARG A 541 19.60 -9.99 -9.31
CA ARG A 541 19.98 -8.58 -9.45
C ARG A 541 19.48 -7.98 -10.75
N LYS A 542 19.75 -8.64 -11.89
CA LYS A 542 19.28 -8.18 -13.22
C LYS A 542 17.76 -8.10 -13.30
N SER A 543 17.06 -9.08 -12.72
CA SER A 543 15.60 -9.06 -12.63
C SER A 543 15.08 -7.86 -11.83
N LEU A 544 15.65 -7.61 -10.64
CA LEU A 544 15.28 -6.46 -9.83
C LEU A 544 15.58 -5.13 -10.51
N GLN A 545 16.68 -5.01 -11.27
CA GLN A 545 17.01 -3.80 -12.03
C GLN A 545 15.93 -3.41 -13.05
N VAL A 546 15.21 -4.39 -13.61
CA VAL A 546 14.08 -4.12 -14.52
C VAL A 546 12.84 -3.67 -13.72
N LEU A 547 12.64 -4.25 -12.53
CA LEU A 547 11.43 -4.07 -11.71
C LEU A 547 11.50 -2.87 -10.75
N ARG A 548 12.70 -2.37 -10.46
CA ARG A 548 12.99 -1.35 -9.44
C ARG A 548 13.93 -0.27 -9.96
N PRO A 549 13.88 0.94 -9.38
CA PRO A 549 14.95 1.90 -9.52
C PRO A 549 16.30 1.29 -9.09
N ALA A 550 17.37 1.58 -9.85
CA ALA A 550 18.68 0.96 -9.67
C ALA A 550 19.28 1.12 -8.25
N ASP A 551 18.85 2.12 -7.48
CA ASP A 551 19.34 2.41 -6.15
C ASP A 551 18.67 1.62 -5.01
N GLU A 552 17.58 0.91 -5.28
CA GLU A 552 16.86 0.07 -4.30
C GLU A 552 17.24 -1.42 -4.43
N VAL A 553 17.84 -1.82 -5.56
CA VAL A 553 18.07 -3.21 -5.95
C VAL A 553 18.90 -4.01 -4.93
N GLU A 554 20.03 -3.48 -4.46
CA GLU A 554 20.94 -4.24 -3.58
C GLU A 554 20.39 -4.43 -2.17
N ASP A 555 19.66 -3.44 -1.65
CA ASP A 555 19.06 -3.53 -0.32
C ASP A 555 17.88 -4.53 -0.35
N GLU A 556 17.03 -4.49 -1.39
CA GLU A 556 15.93 -5.45 -1.56
C GLU A 556 16.43 -6.87 -1.86
N LEU A 557 17.52 -7.01 -2.62
CA LEU A 557 18.15 -8.32 -2.89
C LEU A 557 18.60 -9.01 -1.58
N LYS A 558 19.17 -8.25 -0.64
CA LYS A 558 19.56 -8.76 0.69
C LYS A 558 18.34 -9.13 1.53
N GLU A 559 17.32 -8.28 1.55
CA GLU A 559 16.09 -8.55 2.29
C GLU A 559 15.43 -9.86 1.82
N ILE A 560 15.32 -10.06 0.50
CA ILE A 560 14.75 -11.29 -0.06
C ILE A 560 15.61 -12.52 0.32
N ALA A 561 16.94 -12.40 0.29
CA ALA A 561 17.83 -13.49 0.69
C ALA A 561 17.69 -13.87 2.17
N GLU A 562 17.51 -12.89 3.06
CA GLU A 562 17.25 -13.12 4.48
C GLU A 562 15.90 -13.82 4.72
N VAL A 563 14.85 -13.39 4.00
CA VAL A 563 13.53 -14.04 4.07
C VAL A 563 13.60 -15.50 3.62
N ILE A 564 14.26 -15.79 2.49
CA ILE A 564 14.43 -17.17 1.99
C ILE A 564 15.16 -18.04 3.02
N LYS A 565 16.19 -17.50 3.67
CA LYS A 565 16.93 -18.22 4.71
C LYS A 565 16.01 -18.59 5.88
N LYS A 566 15.22 -17.63 6.37
CA LYS A 566 14.27 -17.85 7.45
C LYS A 566 13.15 -18.84 7.07
N GLU A 567 12.60 -18.73 5.86
CA GLU A 567 11.56 -19.65 5.37
C GLU A 567 12.05 -21.10 5.26
N ASN A 568 13.31 -21.31 4.88
CA ASN A 568 13.92 -22.64 4.86
C ASN A 568 14.13 -23.21 6.27
N GLU A 569 14.42 -22.37 7.26
CA GLU A 569 14.58 -22.76 8.66
C GLU A 569 13.23 -23.08 9.35
N GLU A 570 12.13 -22.45 8.91
CA GLU A 570 10.80 -22.53 9.53
C GLU A 570 9.78 -23.40 8.76
N ARG A 571 10.20 -24.19 7.75
CA ARG A 571 9.28 -24.91 6.85
C ARG A 571 8.41 -25.94 7.60
N GLY A 572 7.09 -25.79 7.51
CA GLY A 572 6.11 -26.67 8.17
C GLY A 572 6.04 -28.06 7.51
N ARG A 573 5.61 -29.08 8.26
CA ARG A 573 5.41 -30.43 7.71
C ARG A 573 4.03 -30.49 7.05
N PRO A 574 3.86 -31.12 5.88
CA PRO A 574 2.55 -31.22 5.22
C PRO A 574 1.45 -31.85 6.10
N LEU A 575 1.81 -32.80 6.95
CA LEU A 575 0.90 -33.43 7.92
C LEU A 575 0.36 -32.45 8.97
N ASP A 576 1.00 -31.30 9.18
CA ASP A 576 0.59 -30.31 10.16
C ASP A 576 -0.77 -29.69 9.78
N LEU A 577 -1.11 -29.65 8.48
CA LEU A 577 -2.41 -29.18 7.99
C LEU A 577 -3.58 -29.93 8.65
N PHE A 578 -3.40 -31.23 8.90
CA PHE A 578 -4.41 -32.10 9.49
C PHE A 578 -4.20 -32.37 10.99
N LYS A 579 -3.02 -32.06 11.55
CA LYS A 579 -2.75 -32.28 12.99
C LYS A 579 -2.99 -31.03 13.82
N VAL A 580 -2.63 -29.87 13.31
CA VAL A 580 -2.75 -28.60 14.05
C VAL A 580 -4.19 -28.10 14.01
N LYS A 581 -4.75 -27.79 15.18
CA LYS A 581 -6.17 -27.39 15.33
C LYS A 581 -6.54 -26.16 14.51
N SER A 582 -5.69 -25.11 14.51
CA SER A 582 -5.95 -23.90 13.71
C SER A 582 -5.90 -24.18 12.22
N TYR A 583 -4.95 -24.99 11.76
CA TYR A 583 -4.76 -25.29 10.34
C TYR A 583 -5.92 -26.13 9.80
N ARG A 584 -6.39 -27.11 10.59
CA ARG A 584 -7.62 -27.85 10.28
C ARG A 584 -8.85 -26.95 10.16
N LYS A 585 -8.97 -25.96 11.05
CA LYS A 585 -10.10 -25.02 11.00
C LYS A 585 -10.02 -24.11 9.77
N ALA A 586 -8.82 -23.62 9.42
CA ALA A 586 -8.59 -22.89 8.17
C ALA A 586 -8.93 -23.76 6.95
N PHE A 587 -8.47 -25.01 6.92
CA PHE A 587 -8.79 -25.98 5.88
C PHE A 587 -10.30 -26.20 5.74
N LEU A 588 -11.01 -26.47 6.84
CA LEU A 588 -12.46 -26.64 6.83
C LEU A 588 -13.17 -25.40 6.26
N ILE A 589 -12.81 -24.20 6.73
CA ILE A 589 -13.39 -22.95 6.23
C ILE A 589 -13.15 -22.82 4.73
N MET A 590 -11.92 -23.01 4.27
CA MET A 590 -11.59 -22.88 2.85
C MET A 590 -12.26 -23.93 1.98
N THR A 591 -12.36 -25.18 2.43
CA THR A 591 -13.10 -26.22 1.72
C THR A 591 -14.57 -25.85 1.58
N VAL A 592 -15.24 -25.42 2.66
CA VAL A 592 -16.65 -25.02 2.63
C VAL A 592 -16.86 -23.83 1.70
N LEU A 593 -15.96 -22.85 1.70
CA LEU A 593 -16.08 -21.68 0.83
C LEU A 593 -15.81 -21.99 -0.64
N ASN A 594 -14.81 -22.82 -0.95
CA ASN A 594 -14.46 -23.14 -2.33
C ASN A 594 -15.46 -24.10 -2.96
N VAL A 595 -15.89 -25.14 -2.26
CA VAL A 595 -16.99 -25.99 -2.71
C VAL A 595 -18.29 -25.18 -2.74
N GLY A 596 -18.52 -24.34 -1.74
CA GLY A 596 -19.72 -23.51 -1.64
C GLY A 596 -19.89 -22.50 -2.77
N GLN A 597 -18.80 -21.95 -3.32
CA GLN A 597 -18.86 -21.12 -4.53
C GLN A 597 -19.41 -21.88 -5.74
N HIS A 598 -19.09 -23.16 -5.89
CA HIS A 598 -19.62 -23.98 -6.98
C HIS A 598 -21.04 -24.47 -6.71
N PHE A 599 -21.33 -24.79 -5.45
CA PHE A 599 -22.68 -25.14 -5.00
C PHE A 599 -23.61 -23.92 -4.83
N SER A 600 -23.15 -22.71 -5.13
CA SER A 600 -24.02 -21.58 -5.46
C SER A 600 -24.32 -21.47 -6.94
N GLY A 601 -23.90 -22.45 -7.77
CA GLY A 601 -24.24 -22.53 -9.18
C GLY A 601 -23.34 -21.70 -10.12
N ILE A 602 -22.16 -21.22 -9.70
CA ILE A 602 -21.36 -20.33 -10.56
C ILE A 602 -20.86 -20.99 -11.84
N SER A 603 -20.37 -22.24 -11.77
CA SER A 603 -19.89 -22.97 -12.94
C SER A 603 -21.02 -23.26 -13.91
N VAL A 604 -22.13 -23.77 -13.36
CA VAL A 604 -23.35 -24.06 -14.10
C VAL A 604 -23.85 -22.79 -14.79
N MET A 605 -24.00 -21.70 -14.06
CA MET A 605 -24.48 -20.44 -14.61
C MET A 605 -23.56 -19.94 -15.74
N LEU A 606 -22.24 -19.94 -15.55
CA LEU A 606 -21.31 -19.45 -16.58
C LEU A 606 -21.20 -20.37 -17.80
N MET A 607 -21.30 -21.67 -17.63
CA MET A 607 -21.19 -22.62 -18.75
C MET A 607 -22.53 -22.82 -19.47
N ASN A 608 -23.66 -22.49 -18.85
CA ASN A 608 -25.01 -22.80 -19.35
C ASN A 608 -25.97 -21.60 -19.42
N ILE A 609 -25.49 -20.36 -19.28
CA ILE A 609 -26.37 -19.18 -19.21
C ILE A 609 -27.33 -19.07 -20.41
N HIS A 610 -26.86 -19.37 -21.63
CA HIS A 610 -27.71 -19.32 -22.83
C HIS A 610 -28.86 -20.32 -22.75
N MET A 611 -28.57 -21.57 -22.39
CA MET A 611 -29.59 -22.63 -22.22
C MET A 611 -30.59 -22.29 -21.11
N ILE A 612 -30.11 -21.79 -19.96
CA ILE A 612 -30.98 -21.41 -18.83
C ILE A 612 -31.93 -20.27 -19.22
N LEU A 613 -31.43 -19.27 -19.95
CA LEU A 613 -32.23 -18.11 -20.38
C LEU A 613 -33.16 -18.43 -21.56
N GLU A 614 -32.79 -19.38 -22.42
CA GLU A 614 -33.64 -19.87 -23.51
C GLU A 614 -34.85 -20.61 -22.93
N ASP A 615 -34.64 -21.50 -21.96
CA ASP A 615 -35.75 -22.17 -21.29
C ASP A 615 -36.63 -21.18 -20.50
N ALA A 616 -36.06 -20.09 -19.98
CA ALA A 616 -36.81 -19.08 -19.25
C ALA A 616 -37.77 -18.22 -20.11
N ALA A 617 -37.79 -18.36 -21.44
CA ALA A 617 -38.55 -17.51 -22.38
C ALA A 617 -38.23 -16.01 -22.22
N SER A 618 -36.93 -15.69 -22.26
CA SER A 618 -36.40 -14.34 -22.06
C SER A 618 -37.09 -13.27 -22.93
N ILE A 619 -37.49 -12.15 -22.32
CA ILE A 619 -38.10 -10.98 -22.98
C ILE A 619 -37.11 -10.26 -23.92
N ILE A 620 -35.82 -10.35 -23.63
CA ILE A 620 -34.74 -9.83 -24.49
C ILE A 620 -33.98 -10.98 -25.14
N SER A 621 -33.18 -10.69 -26.16
CA SER A 621 -32.35 -11.72 -26.78
C SER A 621 -31.43 -12.38 -25.74
N VAL A 622 -31.35 -13.72 -25.80
CA VAL A 622 -30.56 -14.54 -24.86
C VAL A 622 -29.09 -14.09 -24.84
N SER A 623 -28.52 -13.83 -26.02
CA SER A 623 -27.14 -13.35 -26.16
C SER A 623 -26.94 -11.97 -25.51
N THR A 624 -27.88 -11.03 -25.67
CA THR A 624 -27.82 -9.72 -24.99
C THR A 624 -27.90 -9.87 -23.47
N ALA A 625 -28.79 -10.73 -22.97
CA ALA A 625 -28.90 -11.00 -21.54
C ALA A 625 -27.60 -11.58 -20.95
N ALA A 626 -26.96 -12.53 -21.66
CA ALA A 626 -25.67 -13.10 -21.25
C ALA A 626 -24.55 -12.03 -21.20
N ILE A 627 -24.51 -11.10 -22.15
CA ILE A 627 -23.54 -9.97 -22.15
C ILE A 627 -23.79 -9.05 -20.96
N ILE A 628 -25.05 -8.70 -20.67
CA ILE A 628 -25.40 -7.87 -19.50
C ILE A 628 -25.00 -8.58 -18.21
N PHE A 629 -25.27 -9.89 -18.12
CA PHE A 629 -24.91 -10.72 -16.97
C PHE A 629 -23.40 -10.65 -16.66
N SER A 630 -22.55 -10.89 -17.66
CA SER A 630 -21.09 -10.86 -17.45
C SER A 630 -20.56 -9.44 -17.19
N ALA A 631 -21.16 -8.41 -17.80
CA ALA A 631 -20.83 -7.02 -17.50
C ALA A 631 -21.17 -6.63 -16.05
N LEU A 632 -22.35 -7.03 -15.55
CA LEU A 632 -22.76 -6.80 -14.16
C LEU A 632 -21.86 -7.53 -13.17
N MET A 633 -21.45 -8.77 -13.48
CA MET A 633 -20.47 -9.51 -12.68
C MET A 633 -19.12 -8.79 -12.61
N LEU A 634 -18.62 -8.27 -13.74
CA LEU A 634 -17.37 -7.51 -13.81
C LEU A 634 -17.45 -6.23 -12.96
N ILE A 635 -18.51 -5.44 -13.11
CA ILE A 635 -18.72 -4.21 -12.34
C ILE A 635 -18.82 -4.51 -10.85
N SER A 636 -19.60 -5.52 -10.46
CA SER A 636 -19.75 -5.94 -9.06
C SER A 636 -18.42 -6.38 -8.45
N CYS A 637 -17.59 -7.12 -9.19
CA CYS A 637 -16.27 -7.53 -8.75
C CYS A 637 -15.33 -6.33 -8.50
N ILE A 638 -15.33 -5.33 -9.39
CA ILE A 638 -14.50 -4.12 -9.25
C ILE A 638 -14.95 -3.32 -8.02
N VAL A 639 -16.26 -3.15 -7.83
CA VAL A 639 -16.82 -2.44 -6.67
C VAL A 639 -16.49 -3.18 -5.38
N SER A 640 -16.66 -4.51 -5.35
CA SER A 640 -16.31 -5.35 -4.20
C SER A 640 -14.83 -5.26 -3.84
N ALA A 641 -13.93 -5.30 -4.82
CA ALA A 641 -12.48 -5.18 -4.59
C ALA A 641 -12.09 -3.83 -3.96
N ILE A 642 -12.83 -2.76 -4.24
CA ILE A 642 -12.61 -1.44 -3.61
C ILE A 642 -13.18 -1.40 -2.18
N LEU A 643 -14.29 -2.10 -1.94
CA LEU A 643 -15.01 -2.08 -0.67
C LEU A 643 -14.52 -3.11 0.34
N ILE A 644 -13.83 -4.18 -0.06
CA ILE A 644 -13.44 -5.29 0.81
C ILE A 644 -12.60 -4.87 2.02
N ASP A 645 -11.72 -3.87 1.83
CA ASP A 645 -10.90 -3.32 2.91
C ASP A 645 -11.69 -2.37 3.83
N LYS A 646 -12.82 -1.82 3.35
CA LYS A 646 -13.70 -0.94 4.13
C LYS A 646 -14.80 -1.70 4.87
N ALA A 647 -15.49 -2.61 4.21
CA ALA A 647 -16.63 -3.34 4.76
C ALA A 647 -16.24 -4.54 5.62
N GLY A 648 -15.10 -5.18 5.32
CA GLY A 648 -14.68 -6.42 5.96
C GLY A 648 -15.14 -7.66 5.20
N ARG A 649 -14.39 -8.76 5.37
CA ARG A 649 -14.57 -9.98 4.57
C ARG A 649 -15.85 -10.72 5.00
N LYS A 650 -16.09 -10.80 6.31
CA LYS A 650 -17.22 -11.56 6.86
C LYS A 650 -18.57 -10.96 6.45
N PHE A 651 -18.69 -9.63 6.53
CA PHE A 651 -19.89 -8.90 6.13
C PHE A 651 -20.28 -9.16 4.67
N LEU A 652 -19.32 -8.99 3.76
CA LEU A 652 -19.54 -9.20 2.34
C LEU A 652 -19.93 -10.64 2.03
N LEU A 653 -19.32 -11.59 2.73
CA LEU A 653 -19.56 -13.02 2.51
C LEU A 653 -20.98 -13.44 2.88
N TYR A 654 -21.47 -13.19 4.09
CA TYR A 654 -22.82 -13.65 4.44
C TYR A 654 -23.91 -12.88 3.68
N THR A 655 -23.74 -11.56 3.46
CA THR A 655 -24.74 -10.75 2.73
C THR A 655 -24.88 -11.23 1.28
N SER A 656 -23.75 -11.43 0.58
CA SER A 656 -23.78 -12.00 -0.77
C SER A 656 -24.38 -13.40 -0.78
N SER A 657 -24.00 -14.31 0.12
CA SER A 657 -24.55 -15.66 0.18
C SER A 657 -26.08 -15.66 0.35
N PHE A 658 -26.64 -14.85 1.26
CA PHE A 658 -28.10 -14.77 1.42
C PHE A 658 -28.79 -14.21 0.18
N LEU A 659 -28.30 -13.10 -0.38
CA LEU A 659 -28.91 -12.47 -1.55
C LEU A 659 -28.82 -13.35 -2.81
N THR A 660 -27.68 -14.02 -3.01
CA THR A 660 -27.50 -15.03 -4.06
C THR A 660 -28.46 -16.19 -3.88
N GLY A 661 -28.59 -16.72 -2.65
CA GLY A 661 -29.53 -17.79 -2.34
C GLY A 661 -30.97 -17.41 -2.65
N ILE A 662 -31.41 -16.23 -2.21
CA ILE A 662 -32.75 -15.70 -2.50
C ILE A 662 -32.97 -15.59 -4.02
N SER A 663 -32.00 -15.07 -4.76
CA SER A 663 -32.10 -14.92 -6.22
C SER A 663 -32.27 -16.27 -6.93
N LEU A 664 -31.53 -17.30 -6.50
CA LEU A 664 -31.65 -18.66 -7.03
C LEU A 664 -32.97 -19.33 -6.64
N LEU A 665 -33.47 -19.10 -5.42
CA LEU A 665 -34.76 -19.66 -4.99
C LEU A 665 -35.93 -19.05 -5.76
N ILE A 666 -35.86 -17.75 -6.10
CA ILE A 666 -36.84 -17.10 -6.96
C ILE A 666 -36.82 -17.73 -8.36
N LEU A 667 -35.62 -17.92 -8.93
CA LEU A 667 -35.44 -18.58 -10.24
C LEU A 667 -35.97 -20.02 -10.23
N ALA A 668 -35.64 -20.80 -9.19
CA ALA A 668 -36.11 -22.17 -9.02
C ALA A 668 -37.64 -22.24 -8.91
N SER A 669 -38.25 -21.31 -8.16
CA SER A 669 -39.70 -21.23 -8.00
C SER A 669 -40.42 -20.91 -9.30
N TYR A 670 -39.82 -20.08 -10.17
CA TYR A 670 -40.34 -19.82 -11.50
C TYR A 670 -40.36 -21.10 -12.36
N PHE A 671 -39.24 -21.83 -12.41
CA PHE A 671 -39.18 -23.09 -13.16
C PHE A 671 -40.13 -24.16 -12.59
N ALA A 672 -40.29 -24.22 -11.27
CA ALA A 672 -41.25 -25.12 -10.63
C ALA A 672 -42.71 -24.79 -11.02
N ALA A 673 -43.07 -23.51 -11.07
CA ALA A 673 -44.39 -23.08 -11.53
C ALA A 673 -44.61 -23.41 -13.01
N LYS A 674 -43.61 -23.16 -13.86
CA LYS A 674 -43.63 -23.51 -15.28
C LYS A 674 -43.81 -25.02 -15.49
N ASN A 675 -43.07 -25.85 -14.77
CA ASN A 675 -43.17 -27.32 -14.85
C ASN A 675 -44.47 -27.88 -14.29
N ALA A 676 -45.08 -27.18 -13.32
CA ALA A 676 -46.43 -27.48 -12.84
C ALA A 676 -47.55 -27.06 -13.83
N ASN A 677 -47.20 -26.59 -15.03
CA ASN A 677 -48.11 -26.08 -16.06
C ASN A 677 -48.95 -24.87 -15.61
N VAL A 678 -48.44 -24.06 -14.68
CA VAL A 678 -49.03 -22.76 -14.34
C VAL A 678 -48.68 -21.75 -15.44
N ASP A 679 -49.64 -20.94 -15.87
CA ASP A 679 -49.38 -19.86 -16.83
C ASP A 679 -48.48 -18.78 -16.20
N VAL A 680 -47.20 -18.81 -16.55
CA VAL A 680 -46.17 -17.88 -16.08
C VAL A 680 -45.89 -16.74 -17.05
N SER A 681 -46.64 -16.62 -18.16
CA SER A 681 -46.35 -15.69 -19.27
C SER A 681 -46.22 -14.23 -18.83
N ASN A 682 -47.03 -13.81 -17.85
CA ASN A 682 -46.98 -12.45 -17.28
C ASN A 682 -45.72 -12.17 -16.44
N TYR A 683 -44.96 -13.22 -16.10
CA TYR A 683 -43.80 -13.18 -15.22
C TYR A 683 -42.48 -13.55 -15.92
N ASN A 684 -42.45 -13.60 -17.26
CA ASN A 684 -41.23 -13.93 -18.04
C ASN A 684 -40.04 -12.96 -17.80
N TRP A 685 -40.26 -11.81 -17.14
CA TRP A 685 -39.18 -10.89 -16.74
C TRP A 685 -38.43 -11.38 -15.50
N LEU A 686 -39.06 -12.22 -14.68
CA LEU A 686 -38.57 -12.62 -13.36
C LEU A 686 -37.29 -13.48 -13.43
N PRO A 687 -37.14 -14.44 -14.36
CA PRO A 687 -35.89 -15.20 -14.48
C PRO A 687 -34.69 -14.31 -14.81
N ILE A 688 -34.87 -13.38 -15.75
CA ILE A 688 -33.81 -12.43 -16.14
C ILE A 688 -33.41 -11.59 -14.94
N LEU A 689 -34.38 -11.00 -14.23
CA LEU A 689 -34.07 -10.21 -13.03
C LEU A 689 -33.33 -11.06 -11.99
N SER A 690 -33.77 -12.28 -11.75
CA SER A 690 -33.16 -13.20 -10.78
C SER A 690 -31.71 -13.53 -11.14
N VAL A 691 -31.43 -13.76 -12.43
CA VAL A 691 -30.09 -14.02 -12.96
C VAL A 691 -29.20 -12.77 -12.87
N MET A 692 -29.73 -11.56 -13.14
CA MET A 692 -28.96 -10.32 -12.99
C MET A 692 -28.66 -9.99 -11.52
N LEU A 693 -29.63 -10.21 -10.63
CA LEU A 693 -29.43 -10.09 -9.19
C LEU A 693 -28.41 -11.11 -8.69
N TYR A 694 -28.47 -12.35 -9.17
CA TYR A 694 -27.47 -13.37 -8.90
C TYR A 694 -26.06 -12.90 -9.30
N ALA A 695 -25.88 -12.37 -10.51
CA ALA A 695 -24.59 -11.86 -11.00
C ALA A 695 -23.98 -10.82 -10.05
N ILE A 696 -24.78 -9.82 -9.66
CA ILE A 696 -24.34 -8.73 -8.78
C ILE A 696 -24.04 -9.29 -7.39
N CYS A 697 -24.99 -10.00 -6.79
CA CYS A 697 -24.91 -10.45 -5.41
C CYS A 697 -23.78 -11.46 -5.21
N PHE A 698 -23.61 -12.40 -6.14
CA PHE A 698 -22.56 -13.41 -6.05
C PHE A 698 -21.17 -12.76 -6.10
N LYS A 699 -20.90 -11.87 -7.07
CA LYS A 699 -19.59 -11.21 -7.21
C LYS A 699 -19.31 -10.14 -6.16
N TRP A 700 -20.33 -9.65 -5.48
CA TRP A 700 -20.15 -8.68 -4.39
C TRP A 700 -19.43 -9.28 -3.17
N GLY A 701 -19.54 -10.58 -2.93
CA GLY A 701 -18.89 -11.22 -1.78
C GLY A 701 -18.44 -12.65 -2.04
N LEU A 702 -19.37 -13.60 -2.16
CA LEU A 702 -19.10 -15.04 -2.24
C LEU A 702 -18.13 -15.40 -3.37
N GLY A 703 -18.15 -14.67 -4.48
CA GLY A 703 -17.25 -14.90 -5.61
C GLY A 703 -15.88 -14.20 -5.55
N LEU A 704 -15.60 -13.34 -4.57
CA LEU A 704 -14.31 -12.64 -4.41
C LEU A 704 -13.64 -12.91 -3.05
N VAL A 705 -14.42 -12.90 -1.97
CA VAL A 705 -13.93 -12.99 -0.59
C VAL A 705 -13.17 -14.30 -0.33
N PRO A 706 -13.67 -15.49 -0.70
CA PRO A 706 -12.93 -16.74 -0.48
C PRO A 706 -11.52 -16.72 -1.07
N ILE A 707 -11.38 -16.13 -2.25
CA ILE A 707 -10.11 -16.03 -2.96
C ILE A 707 -9.09 -15.22 -2.14
N VAL A 708 -9.52 -14.08 -1.59
CA VAL A 708 -8.69 -13.25 -0.71
C VAL A 708 -8.38 -13.99 0.60
N MET A 709 -9.37 -14.66 1.19
CA MET A 709 -9.21 -15.40 2.44
C MET A 709 -8.25 -16.58 2.33
N THR A 710 -8.11 -17.21 1.16
CA THR A 710 -7.10 -18.25 0.90
C THR A 710 -5.69 -17.77 1.29
N ALA A 711 -5.37 -16.50 1.06
CA ALA A 711 -4.07 -15.92 1.38
C ALA A 711 -3.95 -15.41 2.84
N GLU A 712 -5.06 -15.27 3.57
CA GLU A 712 -5.11 -14.68 4.93
C GLU A 712 -5.26 -15.73 6.04
N LEU A 713 -5.85 -16.90 5.76
CA LEU A 713 -6.17 -17.90 6.79
C LEU A 713 -5.02 -18.84 7.17
N TYR A 714 -4.04 -19.03 6.29
CA TYR A 714 -2.90 -19.92 6.54
C TYR A 714 -1.66 -19.14 6.98
N PRO A 715 -0.90 -19.63 7.97
CA PRO A 715 0.38 -19.05 8.34
C PRO A 715 1.45 -19.34 7.28
N THR A 716 2.50 -18.53 7.25
CA THR A 716 3.56 -18.55 6.23
C THR A 716 4.18 -19.92 5.99
N ASN A 717 4.44 -20.70 7.05
CA ASN A 717 5.12 -21.99 6.98
C ASN A 717 4.34 -23.12 6.28
N ILE A 718 3.01 -23.01 6.16
CA ILE A 718 2.16 -23.97 5.43
C ILE A 718 1.30 -23.32 4.34
N LYS A 719 1.47 -22.01 4.09
CA LYS A 719 0.61 -21.22 3.21
C LYS A 719 0.53 -21.77 1.79
N ALA A 720 1.66 -22.12 1.19
CA ALA A 720 1.69 -22.67 -0.18
C ALA A 720 0.87 -23.96 -0.30
N LEU A 721 1.02 -24.88 0.66
CA LEU A 721 0.24 -26.12 0.70
C LEU A 721 -1.25 -25.84 0.93
N GLY A 722 -1.57 -24.94 1.87
CA GLY A 722 -2.95 -24.53 2.16
C GLY A 722 -3.66 -23.94 0.93
N CYS A 723 -2.98 -23.08 0.17
CA CYS A 723 -3.50 -22.53 -1.09
C CYS A 723 -3.73 -23.63 -2.15
N ALA A 724 -2.75 -24.52 -2.37
CA ALA A 724 -2.87 -25.60 -3.34
C ALA A 724 -4.04 -26.55 -3.03
N VAL A 725 -4.20 -26.92 -1.75
CA VAL A 725 -5.32 -27.76 -1.31
C VAL A 725 -6.65 -27.02 -1.44
N ALA A 726 -6.69 -25.72 -1.14
CA ALA A 726 -7.89 -24.91 -1.31
C ALA A 726 -8.32 -24.88 -2.79
N ASP A 727 -7.37 -24.73 -3.72
CA ASP A 727 -7.62 -24.73 -5.16
C ASP A 727 -8.10 -26.10 -5.67
N ALA A 728 -7.49 -27.19 -5.19
CA ALA A 728 -7.98 -28.54 -5.47
C ALA A 728 -9.44 -28.74 -5.02
N MET A 729 -9.82 -28.22 -3.84
CA MET A 729 -11.21 -28.27 -3.36
C MET A 729 -12.17 -27.41 -4.19
N TYR A 730 -11.69 -26.29 -4.75
CA TYR A 730 -12.44 -25.47 -5.68
C TYR A 730 -12.76 -26.29 -6.95
N ILE A 731 -11.74 -26.86 -7.58
CA ILE A 731 -11.91 -27.64 -8.83
C ILE A 731 -12.78 -28.88 -8.61
N ILE A 732 -12.57 -29.63 -7.53
CA ILE A 732 -13.42 -30.79 -7.18
C ILE A 732 -14.87 -30.33 -6.98
N GLY A 733 -15.09 -29.24 -6.24
CA GLY A 733 -16.42 -28.67 -6.03
C GLY A 733 -17.09 -28.30 -7.35
N GLY A 734 -16.34 -27.71 -8.29
CA GLY A 734 -16.78 -27.37 -9.63
C GLY A 734 -17.24 -28.60 -10.42
N GLY A 735 -16.39 -29.62 -10.54
CA GLY A 735 -16.74 -30.84 -11.26
C GLY A 735 -17.97 -31.55 -10.66
N VAL A 736 -18.01 -31.69 -9.33
CA VAL A 736 -19.17 -32.30 -8.66
C VAL A 736 -20.43 -31.47 -8.89
N SER A 737 -20.36 -30.13 -8.83
CA SER A 737 -21.53 -29.27 -9.06
C SER A 737 -22.09 -29.39 -10.48
N ILE A 738 -21.22 -29.49 -11.50
CA ILE A 738 -21.62 -29.63 -12.89
C ILE A 738 -22.24 -31.01 -13.13
N PHE A 739 -21.61 -32.07 -12.64
CA PHE A 739 -22.15 -33.43 -12.75
C PHE A 739 -23.53 -33.54 -12.07
N LEU A 740 -23.64 -33.00 -10.86
CA LEU A 740 -24.89 -33.01 -10.10
C LEU A 740 -25.98 -32.18 -10.78
N PHE A 741 -25.63 -31.03 -11.36
CA PHE A 741 -26.57 -30.20 -12.12
C PHE A 741 -27.20 -30.99 -13.27
N HIS A 742 -26.40 -31.62 -14.13
CA HIS A 742 -26.92 -32.36 -15.28
C HIS A 742 -27.72 -33.59 -14.85
N ALA A 743 -27.25 -34.32 -13.83
CA ALA A 743 -27.98 -35.49 -13.31
C ALA A 743 -29.37 -35.13 -12.74
N LEU A 744 -29.51 -33.93 -12.17
CA LEU A 744 -30.80 -33.42 -11.69
C LEU A 744 -31.64 -32.84 -12.83
N LEU A 745 -31.01 -32.14 -13.77
CA LEU A 745 -31.66 -31.55 -14.95
C LEU A 745 -32.38 -32.61 -15.79
N GLU A 746 -31.73 -33.73 -16.09
CA GLU A 746 -32.29 -34.83 -16.88
C GLU A 746 -33.54 -35.47 -16.24
N ARG A 747 -33.61 -35.49 -14.90
CA ARG A 747 -34.66 -36.19 -14.15
C ARG A 747 -35.80 -35.29 -13.70
N TYR A 748 -35.48 -34.04 -13.38
CA TYR A 748 -36.38 -33.15 -12.65
C TYR A 748 -36.46 -31.73 -13.23
N GLY A 749 -35.77 -31.43 -14.35
CA GLY A 749 -35.75 -30.08 -14.90
C GLY A 749 -34.87 -29.09 -14.12
N LEU A 750 -35.00 -27.80 -14.42
CA LEU A 750 -34.15 -26.74 -13.88
C LEU A 750 -34.48 -26.37 -12.42
N GLU A 751 -35.69 -26.65 -11.92
CA GLU A 751 -36.11 -26.23 -10.59
C GLU A 751 -35.33 -26.89 -9.46
N VAL A 752 -35.16 -28.21 -9.49
CA VAL A 752 -34.51 -28.97 -8.43
C VAL A 752 -33.04 -28.57 -8.22
N PRO A 753 -32.19 -28.48 -9.27
CA PRO A 753 -30.81 -28.05 -9.06
C PRO A 753 -30.71 -26.61 -8.54
N PHE A 754 -31.57 -25.69 -8.99
CA PHE A 754 -31.53 -24.31 -8.47
C PHE A 754 -32.08 -24.19 -7.04
N PHE A 755 -33.05 -25.01 -6.63
CA PHE A 755 -33.42 -25.11 -5.21
C PHE A 755 -32.25 -25.58 -4.37
N LEU A 756 -31.56 -26.65 -4.79
CA LEU A 756 -30.38 -27.17 -4.11
C LEU A 756 -29.32 -26.07 -3.95
N PHE A 757 -28.96 -25.38 -5.04
CA PHE A 757 -27.96 -24.31 -4.99
C PHE A 757 -28.41 -23.11 -4.15
N GLY A 758 -29.70 -22.76 -4.20
CA GLY A 758 -30.30 -21.73 -3.36
C GLY A 758 -30.18 -22.04 -1.86
N PHE A 759 -30.54 -23.25 -1.44
CA PHE A 759 -30.41 -23.67 -0.03
C PHE A 759 -28.95 -23.79 0.41
N CYS A 760 -28.05 -24.28 -0.46
CA CYS A 760 -26.61 -24.29 -0.20
C CYS A 760 -26.08 -22.87 0.08
N CYS A 761 -26.50 -21.86 -0.70
CA CYS A 761 -26.15 -20.46 -0.45
C CYS A 761 -26.59 -19.97 0.93
N LEU A 762 -27.83 -20.27 1.34
CA LEU A 762 -28.33 -19.89 2.67
C LEU A 762 -27.51 -20.56 3.79
N PHE A 763 -27.17 -21.84 3.62
CA PHE A 763 -26.30 -22.56 4.54
C PHE A 763 -24.91 -21.92 4.63
N ILE A 764 -24.30 -21.54 3.50
CA ILE A 764 -23.01 -20.84 3.47
C ILE A 764 -23.11 -19.49 4.18
N GLY A 765 -24.21 -18.75 4.01
CA GLY A 765 -24.46 -17.49 4.73
C GLY A 765 -24.48 -17.69 6.25
N VAL A 766 -25.21 -18.71 6.73
CA VAL A 766 -25.25 -19.10 8.15
C VAL A 766 -23.87 -19.54 8.65
N PHE A 767 -23.18 -20.42 7.91
CA PHE A 767 -21.83 -20.87 8.23
C PHE A 767 -20.85 -19.68 8.34
N SER A 768 -20.98 -18.70 7.45
CA SER A 768 -20.16 -17.50 7.43
C SER A 768 -20.36 -16.63 8.66
N ILE A 769 -21.59 -16.54 9.19
CA ILE A 769 -21.87 -15.80 10.43
C ILE A 769 -21.21 -16.47 11.63
N PHE A 770 -21.30 -17.80 11.75
CA PHE A 770 -20.92 -18.49 12.99
C PHE A 770 -19.49 -19.00 13.02
N VAL A 771 -18.93 -19.43 11.88
CA VAL A 771 -17.65 -20.15 11.83
C VAL A 771 -16.50 -19.25 11.36
N ILE A 772 -16.79 -18.32 10.46
CA ILE A 772 -15.76 -17.54 9.77
C ILE A 772 -15.33 -16.33 10.63
N PRO A 773 -14.02 -16.17 10.89
CA PRO A 773 -13.49 -15.00 11.58
C PRO A 773 -13.43 -13.79 10.63
N GLU A 774 -13.52 -12.58 11.19
CA GLU A 774 -13.18 -11.37 10.43
C GLU A 774 -11.66 -11.22 10.35
N THR A 775 -11.14 -11.05 9.13
CA THR A 775 -9.70 -10.94 8.84
C THR A 775 -9.26 -9.51 8.56
N LYS A 776 -10.20 -8.57 8.34
CA LYS A 776 -9.89 -7.16 8.09
C LYS A 776 -9.02 -6.55 9.19
N GLY A 777 -7.84 -6.05 8.79
CA GLY A 777 -6.91 -5.35 9.67
C GLY A 777 -6.26 -6.23 10.74
N ARG A 778 -6.30 -7.56 10.56
CA ARG A 778 -5.71 -8.52 11.50
C ARG A 778 -4.37 -9.06 10.97
N SER A 779 -3.43 -9.33 11.88
CA SER A 779 -2.21 -10.04 11.51
C SER A 779 -2.47 -11.54 11.30
N LEU A 780 -1.55 -12.23 10.61
CA LEU A 780 -1.65 -13.68 10.41
C LEU A 780 -1.66 -14.41 11.76
N GLU A 781 -0.86 -13.95 12.72
CA GLU A 781 -0.78 -14.49 14.08
C GLU A 781 -2.10 -14.33 14.85
N GLU A 782 -2.73 -13.16 14.79
CA GLU A 782 -4.04 -12.91 15.40
C GLU A 782 -5.10 -13.86 14.82
N ILE A 783 -5.12 -14.01 13.49
CA ILE A 783 -6.03 -14.93 12.79
C ILE A 783 -5.79 -16.37 13.27
N GLN A 784 -4.53 -16.81 13.41
CA GLN A 784 -4.22 -18.15 13.92
C GLN A 784 -4.75 -18.36 15.34
N GLN A 785 -4.69 -17.35 16.21
CA GLN A 785 -5.22 -17.44 17.57
C GLN A 785 -6.76 -17.53 17.59
N MET A 786 -7.43 -16.72 16.77
CA MET A 786 -8.88 -16.80 16.58
C MET A 786 -9.31 -18.19 16.11
N LEU A 787 -8.53 -18.81 15.21
CA LEU A 787 -8.79 -20.16 14.73
C LEU A 787 -8.57 -21.24 15.80
N LYS A 788 -7.67 -21.02 16.78
CA LYS A 788 -7.48 -21.94 17.93
C LYS A 788 -8.67 -21.93 18.90
N GLY A 789 -9.46 -20.85 18.88
CA GLY A 789 -10.58 -20.60 19.79
C GLY A 789 -10.16 -19.91 21.09
N ASN A 790 -8.98 -19.30 21.12
CA ASN A 790 -8.55 -18.49 22.25
C ASN A 790 -9.20 -17.11 22.12
N SER A 791 -9.92 -16.67 23.15
CA SER A 791 -10.34 -15.27 23.27
C SER A 791 -9.07 -14.43 23.46
N ILE A 792 -8.80 -13.52 22.54
CA ILE A 792 -7.69 -12.58 22.71
C ILE A 792 -8.03 -11.70 23.91
N THR A 793 -7.44 -12.01 25.07
CA THR A 793 -7.56 -11.14 26.25
C THR A 793 -6.84 -9.83 25.95
N ASP A 794 -7.34 -8.70 26.46
CA ASP A 794 -6.72 -7.39 26.20
C ASP A 794 -5.26 -7.34 26.69
N THR A 795 -4.86 -8.25 27.58
CA THR A 795 -3.48 -8.47 28.04
C THR A 795 -2.60 -9.18 27.00
N GLU A 796 -3.14 -10.12 26.21
CA GLU A 796 -2.42 -10.80 25.12
C GLU A 796 -2.28 -9.92 23.87
N LYS A 797 -3.22 -8.98 23.63
CA LYS A 797 -3.04 -7.93 22.60
C LYS A 797 -1.76 -7.13 22.85
N ILE A 798 -1.50 -6.74 24.09
CA ILE A 798 -0.31 -5.96 24.46
C ILE A 798 0.97 -6.79 24.26
N HIS A 799 0.95 -8.08 24.61
CA HIS A 799 2.12 -8.94 24.44
C HIS A 799 2.40 -9.29 22.97
N LEU A 800 1.36 -9.47 22.14
CA LEU A 800 1.51 -9.69 20.69
C LEU A 800 1.96 -8.42 19.97
N LEU A 801 1.39 -7.27 20.32
CA LEU A 801 1.83 -5.94 19.83
C LEU A 801 3.28 -5.62 20.20
N SER A 802 3.82 -6.19 21.29
CA SER A 802 5.24 -6.06 21.67
C SER A 802 6.18 -6.99 20.88
N SER A 803 5.67 -8.10 20.34
CA SER A 803 6.47 -9.12 19.63
C SER A 803 6.48 -8.96 18.11
N THR A 804 5.47 -8.31 17.54
CA THR A 804 5.43 -7.94 16.12
C THR A 804 5.53 -6.43 15.99
N GLY A 805 6.75 -5.93 15.85
CA GLY A 805 6.99 -4.55 15.42
C GLY A 805 6.44 -4.36 14.00
N ASN A 806 5.20 -3.88 13.89
CA ASN A 806 4.69 -3.05 12.79
C ASN A 806 3.23 -2.62 13.04
N GLY A 807 3.05 -1.34 13.40
CA GLY A 807 2.00 -0.44 12.93
C GLY A 807 0.52 -0.81 13.11
N SER A 808 -0.10 -0.14 14.11
CA SER A 808 -1.49 0.38 14.19
C SER A 808 -2.65 -0.65 14.19
N TYR A 809 -3.62 -0.62 15.11
CA TYR A 809 -4.55 0.49 15.39
C TYR A 809 -5.36 0.33 16.70
N ASN A 810 -5.73 1.50 17.26
CA ASN A 810 -6.98 1.92 17.93
C ASN A 810 -7.68 1.06 18.99
N VAL A 811 -8.01 1.69 20.12
CA VAL A 811 -9.35 1.58 20.73
C VAL A 811 -9.80 2.95 21.28
N ASN A 812 -11.03 3.32 20.93
CA ASN A 812 -11.78 4.48 21.41
C ASN A 812 -12.26 4.32 22.86
N TYR A 813 -12.28 5.43 23.60
CA TYR A 813 -13.34 5.85 24.54
C TYR A 813 -13.29 7.39 24.49
N GLU A 814 -14.33 8.17 24.20
CA GLU A 814 -15.79 8.04 24.31
C GLU A 814 -16.51 8.32 22.97
#